data_AF-A0A386TD23-F1
#
_entry.id   AF-A0A386TD23-F1
#
_cell.length_a   1.000
_cell.length_b   1.000
_cell.length_c   1.000
_cell.angle_alpha   90.00
_cell.angle_beta   90.00
_cell.angle_gamma   90.00
#
_symmetry.space_group_name_H-M   'P 1'
#
loop_
_entity.id
_entity.type
_entity.pdbx_description
1 polymer ?
#
loop_
_entity_poly.entity_id
_entity_poly.type
_entity_poly.pdbx_seq_one_letter_code
_entity_poly.pdbx_strand_id
1 'polypeptide(L)'
;MKLFSSKSRPMHLGPFPLERLRRLHAPHDQLPDAPMPVLRFERPETPQSICNAMAPFQAMMDVLRDGPVNTAGAVIPESPVERANHLKSFGYYNDASMMGVCSLPDEAHLATPRRSEGTAQLAEGLRSRQTKTLAAGVDVIMANLRDAVDAPETSIDTHSHALVVLTAYPRDPREDELGSDWIMDAQAERACLRGTENATVLAEYIRQLGFAAKVHSGTTADVNLGPMAVAAGLAVWEDNTLQAPWIGARFGLAVVTTDMDLAPDMPLVPLADQPWSVLKGPHWQLGTHGGVSARDVDPYARRDYAAGPHPFETLKRVDEPTTYIDAPNVPRVPKRGDLFARGQFGDMGPKVQNAMKGGHHVVKSAPSAAQRRLLGALILLQNGPVNDAAPAMTDSARNAANLKAASYFLGADAAGLSACPDWTWYSHDATGTPITPPHDQALSLIIDQGFDTMEGSSGDDWIAVSQSMRAYLRFSMLGGVMAQHLRNLGHSAKAHTVMDGDVLQPPLLLLAGLGEVSRIGEVILNPFLGPRLKSGVVTTTLPVTHDKPIDFGLQKFCEACNKCARECPSGAITAGPKKMFNGYEIWKSDSQKCATYRITNQGGAMCGRCMKTCPWNLEGLFAEAPFRWAASNIPAAAPLLAKLDDKVGKGRLNPVKKWWWDIERKPSGQFDTPAQPVNARDLQPDLDLKFEDQTLAVYPAPLAPHPWPYPDPMNREAGIAAHAALLSADEHRRKTAAGDTDHLHLYKVGSDTPVLDLRITEVIRLNATTALYDIAHPEGHDLPAWSAGAHLDLVVAPEFLRPYSLLGDPSDRKRYRIAVLREDAGRGGSALLHRVFTKGRRIFVGKPVNHFEMVEDAPHSLLMGGGIGITPMIAFAHRLHALGRPFDLHYSASDREAAAFAEELAQAPWADRVHLHISSESTRADLPAIMERSAPGTHVYTCGADAYMQSVMAAAEAAGIPEDARHLEYFSTPEVPDYVNHPFTLKLTSGREIAVSAEETAADALIAAGVPVDLKCSDGICGVCKCGLRGGAVEHRDFVLSAKQREGAIILCQSRAAEAGGVLELDL
;
A
#
# COMPACT_ATOMS: atom_id res chain seq x y z
N MET A 1 5.99 23.45 -26.78
CA MET A 1 4.54 23.35 -26.47
C MET A 1 3.86 22.74 -27.68
N LYS A 2 2.95 21.80 -27.44
CA LYS A 2 2.32 21.01 -28.49
C LYS A 2 1.28 21.83 -29.27
N LEU A 3 1.24 21.65 -30.59
CA LEU A 3 0.30 22.36 -31.47
C LEU A 3 -1.02 21.62 -31.69
N PHE A 4 -0.97 20.28 -31.79
CA PHE A 4 -2.13 19.44 -32.06
C PHE A 4 -2.43 18.53 -30.88
N SER A 5 -3.70 18.37 -30.53
CA SER A 5 -4.11 17.50 -29.40
C SER A 5 -3.98 16.02 -29.71
N SER A 6 -3.66 15.21 -28.70
CA SER A 6 -3.71 13.75 -28.75
C SER A 6 -5.14 13.20 -28.60
N LYS A 7 -6.15 14.05 -28.37
CA LYS A 7 -7.51 13.63 -27.98
C LYS A 7 -8.11 12.53 -28.88
N SER A 8 -7.84 12.58 -30.19
CA SER A 8 -8.34 11.60 -31.17
C SER A 8 -7.37 10.46 -31.50
N ARG A 9 -6.22 10.39 -30.83
CA ARG A 9 -5.19 9.36 -31.04
C ARG A 9 -5.33 8.23 -30.00
N PRO A 10 -5.62 6.99 -30.41
CA PRO A 10 -5.59 5.84 -29.51
C PRO A 10 -4.23 5.64 -28.83
N MET A 11 -4.23 5.13 -27.59
CA MET A 11 -3.01 4.96 -26.80
C MET A 11 -2.00 3.98 -27.41
N HIS A 12 -2.45 2.91 -28.06
CA HIS A 12 -1.58 1.88 -28.64
C HIS A 12 -0.71 2.38 -29.81
N LEU A 13 -1.03 3.55 -30.38
CA LEU A 13 -0.21 4.17 -31.41
C LEU A 13 0.97 4.97 -30.84
N GLY A 14 1.00 5.20 -29.53
CA GLY A 14 2.11 5.88 -28.84
C GLY A 14 2.33 7.33 -29.27
N PRO A 15 3.42 7.96 -28.79
CA PRO A 15 3.69 9.37 -29.10
C PRO A 15 4.30 9.60 -30.49
N PHE A 16 4.94 8.60 -31.11
CA PHE A 16 5.55 8.70 -32.44
C PHE A 16 4.62 8.17 -33.54
N PRO A 17 4.63 8.73 -34.77
CA PRO A 17 3.71 8.34 -35.84
C PRO A 17 4.16 7.07 -36.58
N LEU A 18 4.42 5.99 -35.84
CA LEU A 18 4.89 4.70 -36.37
C LEU A 18 3.92 4.07 -37.37
N GLU A 19 2.64 4.35 -37.26
CA GLU A 19 1.60 3.85 -38.17
C GLU A 19 1.69 4.44 -39.58
N ARG A 20 2.48 5.50 -39.76
CA ARG A 20 2.67 6.18 -41.05
C ARG A 20 3.95 5.75 -41.77
N LEU A 21 4.74 4.88 -41.15
CA LEU A 21 5.94 4.30 -41.77
C LEU A 21 5.54 3.12 -42.66
N ARG A 22 6.32 2.91 -43.72
CA ARG A 22 6.22 1.74 -44.58
C ARG A 22 6.86 0.54 -43.89
N ARG A 23 6.19 -0.60 -44.00
CA ARG A 23 6.61 -1.88 -43.43
C ARG A 23 6.74 -2.92 -44.53
N LEU A 24 7.54 -3.95 -44.29
CA LEU A 24 7.57 -5.15 -45.12
C LEU A 24 6.22 -5.88 -45.04
N HIS A 25 5.94 -6.72 -46.05
CA HIS A 25 4.73 -7.52 -46.09
C HIS A 25 4.86 -8.88 -45.39
N ALA A 26 6.09 -9.25 -45.02
CA ALA A 26 6.44 -10.47 -44.31
C ALA A 26 7.62 -10.20 -43.34
N PRO A 27 7.86 -11.07 -42.35
CA PRO A 27 9.08 -11.04 -41.54
C PRO A 27 10.35 -11.16 -42.39
N HIS A 28 11.51 -10.84 -41.81
CA HIS A 28 12.79 -11.08 -42.47
C HIS A 28 13.06 -12.59 -42.60
N ASP A 29 13.55 -13.03 -43.76
CA ASP A 29 14.03 -14.41 -43.96
C ASP A 29 15.24 -14.72 -43.07
N GLN A 30 16.08 -13.71 -42.79
CA GLN A 30 17.20 -13.79 -41.87
C GLN A 30 17.35 -12.45 -41.14
N LEU A 31 17.42 -12.48 -39.82
CA LEU A 31 17.65 -11.28 -39.01
C LEU A 31 19.13 -10.85 -39.06
N PRO A 32 19.41 -9.54 -39.08
CA PRO A 32 20.77 -9.04 -39.03
C PRO A 32 21.39 -9.33 -37.66
N ASP A 33 22.70 -9.59 -37.62
CA ASP A 33 23.46 -9.58 -36.37
C ASP A 33 23.64 -8.15 -35.89
N ALA A 34 22.73 -7.69 -35.04
CA ALA A 34 22.66 -6.34 -34.50
C ALA A 34 23.02 -6.33 -33.01
N PRO A 35 24.30 -6.45 -32.63
CA PRO A 35 24.69 -6.56 -31.24
C PRO A 35 24.42 -5.25 -30.47
N MET A 36 23.83 -5.38 -29.29
CA MET A 36 23.76 -4.30 -28.30
C MET A 36 24.92 -4.43 -27.30
N PRO A 37 25.52 -3.31 -26.85
CA PRO A 37 26.61 -3.32 -25.88
C PRO A 37 26.16 -3.98 -24.57
N VAL A 38 27.08 -4.73 -23.94
CA VAL A 38 26.86 -5.26 -22.59
C VAL A 38 27.13 -4.13 -21.60
N LEU A 39 26.11 -3.76 -20.83
CA LEU A 39 26.20 -2.64 -19.91
C LEU A 39 26.73 -3.09 -18.55
N ARG A 40 27.50 -2.20 -17.92
CA ARG A 40 27.96 -2.33 -16.52
C ARG A 40 27.68 -1.03 -15.81
N PHE A 41 27.11 -1.13 -14.61
CA PHE A 41 26.74 0.04 -13.81
C PHE A 41 27.86 0.49 -12.86
N GLU A 42 28.86 -0.37 -12.61
CA GLU A 42 30.01 -0.08 -11.76
C GLU A 42 31.07 0.69 -12.54
N ARG A 43 31.44 1.87 -12.04
CA ARG A 43 32.42 2.80 -12.60
C ARG A 43 33.37 3.30 -11.50
N PRO A 44 34.30 2.45 -11.03
CA PRO A 44 35.23 2.80 -9.94
C PRO A 44 36.13 4.00 -10.26
N GLU A 45 36.40 4.25 -11.54
CA GLU A 45 37.17 5.39 -12.04
C GLU A 45 36.41 6.72 -12.00
N THR A 46 35.07 6.68 -11.92
CA THR A 46 34.20 7.86 -11.78
C THR A 46 33.22 7.65 -10.62
N PRO A 47 33.70 7.67 -9.35
CA PRO A 47 32.86 7.37 -8.18
C PRO A 47 31.67 8.32 -8.02
N GLN A 48 31.78 9.54 -8.55
CA GLN A 48 30.72 10.54 -8.59
C GLN A 48 29.67 10.31 -9.70
N SER A 49 29.83 9.31 -10.56
CA SER A 49 28.83 8.97 -11.57
C SER A 49 27.59 8.35 -10.91
N ILE A 50 26.42 8.77 -11.36
CA ILE A 50 25.14 8.22 -10.89
C ILE A 50 24.93 6.77 -11.32
N CYS A 51 25.68 6.27 -12.32
CA CYS A 51 25.63 4.87 -12.76
C CYS A 51 25.83 3.90 -11.59
N ASN A 52 26.77 4.20 -10.70
CA ASN A 52 27.08 3.39 -9.52
C ASN A 52 25.86 3.21 -8.60
N ALA A 53 24.95 4.19 -8.56
CA ALA A 53 23.76 4.15 -7.72
C ALA A 53 22.57 3.43 -8.38
N MET A 54 22.57 3.29 -9.71
CA MET A 54 21.53 2.57 -10.46
C MET A 54 21.72 1.04 -10.38
N ALA A 55 22.95 0.55 -10.17
CA ALA A 55 23.30 -0.87 -10.12
C ALA A 55 22.36 -1.75 -9.26
N PRO A 56 22.09 -1.45 -7.97
CA PRO A 56 21.23 -2.30 -7.14
C PRO A 56 19.76 -2.32 -7.59
N PHE A 57 19.29 -1.25 -8.24
CA PHE A 57 17.93 -1.16 -8.77
C PHE A 57 17.77 -2.01 -10.04
N GLN A 58 18.76 -1.95 -10.94
CA GLN A 58 18.80 -2.85 -12.11
C GLN A 58 18.88 -4.31 -11.65
N ALA A 59 19.76 -4.63 -10.70
CA ALA A 59 19.90 -5.98 -10.16
C ALA A 59 18.59 -6.49 -9.55
N MET A 60 17.82 -5.64 -8.84
CA MET A 60 16.51 -6.03 -8.29
C MET A 60 15.52 -6.41 -9.41
N MET A 61 15.50 -5.66 -10.50
CA MET A 61 14.63 -5.96 -11.64
C MET A 61 15.09 -7.19 -12.41
N ASP A 62 16.41 -7.44 -12.48
CA ASP A 62 16.97 -8.68 -13.04
C ASP A 62 16.61 -9.90 -12.16
N VAL A 63 16.53 -9.78 -10.83
CA VAL A 63 15.98 -10.83 -9.94
C VAL A 63 14.49 -11.06 -10.23
N LEU A 64 13.72 -9.98 -10.42
CA LEU A 64 12.28 -10.03 -10.68
C LEU A 64 11.90 -10.24 -12.16
N ARG A 65 12.88 -10.58 -13.01
CA ARG A 65 12.66 -10.77 -14.44
C ARG A 65 11.70 -11.90 -14.77
N ASP A 66 11.53 -12.82 -13.83
CA ASP A 66 10.75 -14.05 -13.93
C ASP A 66 9.88 -14.26 -12.67
N GLY A 67 8.93 -15.19 -12.72
CA GLY A 67 8.15 -15.56 -11.55
C GLY A 67 6.93 -16.43 -11.85
N PRO A 68 6.15 -16.77 -10.82
CA PRO A 68 5.01 -17.65 -10.96
C PRO A 68 3.92 -17.03 -11.84
N VAL A 69 3.28 -17.87 -12.65
CA VAL A 69 2.11 -17.55 -13.46
C VAL A 69 0.84 -17.69 -12.60
N ASN A 70 -0.11 -16.78 -12.75
CA ASN A 70 -1.42 -16.91 -12.11
C ASN A 70 -2.22 -18.04 -12.77
N THR A 71 -2.22 -19.22 -12.16
CA THR A 71 -2.91 -20.41 -12.68
C THR A 71 -4.43 -20.26 -12.74
N ALA A 72 -5.01 -19.31 -12.00
CA ALA A 72 -6.43 -18.98 -12.08
C ALA A 72 -6.79 -18.18 -13.36
N GLY A 73 -5.80 -17.58 -14.02
CA GLY A 73 -5.94 -16.88 -15.28
C GLY A 73 -6.77 -15.60 -15.24
N ALA A 74 -7.17 -15.14 -16.43
CA ALA A 74 -8.04 -13.98 -16.59
C ALA A 74 -9.02 -14.14 -17.76
N VAL A 75 -10.20 -13.54 -17.63
CA VAL A 75 -11.16 -13.38 -18.74
C VAL A 75 -10.80 -12.09 -19.47
N ILE A 76 -10.13 -12.25 -20.61
CA ILE A 76 -9.65 -11.17 -21.48
C ILE A 76 -10.04 -11.46 -22.93
N PRO A 77 -10.04 -10.44 -23.82
CA PRO A 77 -10.33 -10.65 -25.24
C PRO A 77 -9.43 -11.72 -25.88
N GLU A 78 -10.01 -12.52 -26.78
CA GLU A 78 -9.27 -13.57 -27.52
C GLU A 78 -8.44 -13.02 -28.68
N SER A 79 -8.82 -11.85 -29.23
CA SER A 79 -8.16 -11.25 -30.39
C SER A 79 -6.69 -10.93 -30.11
N PRO A 80 -5.73 -11.51 -30.87
CA PRO A 80 -4.31 -11.18 -30.72
C PRO A 80 -4.00 -9.72 -31.05
N VAL A 81 -4.79 -9.09 -31.92
CA VAL A 81 -4.66 -7.66 -32.27
C VAL A 81 -5.08 -6.78 -31.09
N GLU A 82 -6.19 -7.11 -30.43
CA GLU A 82 -6.64 -6.36 -29.26
C GLU A 82 -5.66 -6.48 -28.09
N ARG A 83 -5.15 -7.70 -27.84
CA ARG A 83 -4.10 -7.96 -26.85
C ARG A 83 -2.83 -7.17 -27.14
N ALA A 84 -2.34 -7.20 -28.38
CA ALA A 84 -1.16 -6.44 -28.79
C ALA A 84 -1.37 -4.93 -28.59
N ASN A 85 -2.52 -4.39 -28.99
CA ASN A 85 -2.85 -2.97 -28.78
C ASN A 85 -2.94 -2.61 -27.29
N HIS A 86 -3.54 -3.48 -26.48
CA HIS A 86 -3.62 -3.28 -25.03
C HIS A 86 -2.23 -3.24 -24.39
N LEU A 87 -1.37 -4.22 -24.68
CA LEU A 87 -0.02 -4.31 -24.11
C LEU A 87 0.90 -3.18 -24.61
N LYS A 88 0.77 -2.75 -25.87
CA LYS A 88 1.43 -1.53 -26.37
C LYS A 88 0.96 -0.29 -25.60
N SER A 89 -0.35 -0.15 -25.39
CA SER A 89 -0.91 0.95 -24.59
C SER A 89 -0.38 0.94 -23.16
N PHE A 90 -0.25 -0.25 -22.55
CA PHE A 90 0.34 -0.39 -21.21
C PHE A 90 1.83 -0.04 -21.20
N GLY A 91 2.59 -0.44 -22.22
CA GLY A 91 3.99 -0.04 -22.39
C GLY A 91 4.17 1.46 -22.53
N TYR A 92 3.38 2.12 -23.38
CA TYR A 92 3.37 3.59 -23.51
C TYR A 92 2.92 4.29 -22.23
N TYR A 93 1.91 3.73 -21.57
CA TYR A 93 1.47 4.19 -20.28
C TYR A 93 2.62 4.16 -19.26
N ASN A 94 3.50 3.16 -19.27
CA ASN A 94 4.73 3.09 -18.46
C ASN A 94 5.95 3.81 -19.10
N ASP A 95 5.70 4.77 -20.00
CA ASP A 95 6.67 5.69 -20.64
C ASP A 95 7.68 5.05 -21.59
N ALA A 96 7.30 3.97 -22.28
CA ALA A 96 8.03 3.56 -23.47
C ALA A 96 8.02 4.70 -24.52
N SER A 97 9.14 4.92 -25.20
CA SER A 97 9.18 5.85 -26.33
C SER A 97 8.52 5.24 -27.55
N MET A 98 8.83 3.96 -27.83
CA MET A 98 8.20 3.16 -28.88
C MET A 98 7.96 1.74 -28.36
N MET A 99 6.87 1.13 -28.82
CA MET A 99 6.48 -0.25 -28.51
C MET A 99 6.22 -1.01 -29.81
N GLY A 100 6.70 -2.24 -29.87
CA GLY A 100 6.48 -3.16 -30.99
C GLY A 100 6.29 -4.59 -30.50
N VAL A 101 5.67 -5.42 -31.32
CA VAL A 101 5.48 -6.85 -31.08
C VAL A 101 6.07 -7.62 -32.26
N CYS A 102 6.73 -8.75 -32.00
CA CYS A 102 7.11 -9.69 -33.04
C CYS A 102 6.88 -11.13 -32.58
N SER A 103 6.84 -12.06 -33.53
CA SER A 103 7.07 -13.48 -33.22
C SER A 103 8.49 -13.64 -32.70
N LEU A 104 8.70 -14.56 -31.76
CA LEU A 104 10.02 -14.89 -31.24
C LEU A 104 10.72 -15.80 -32.26
N PRO A 105 11.77 -15.34 -32.97
CA PRO A 105 12.52 -16.13 -33.92
C PRO A 105 13.66 -16.88 -33.23
N ASP A 106 13.91 -18.12 -33.65
CA ASP A 106 14.95 -18.98 -33.10
C ASP A 106 16.34 -18.32 -33.18
N GLU A 107 16.62 -17.55 -34.24
CA GLU A 107 17.90 -16.86 -34.45
C GLU A 107 18.18 -15.76 -33.43
N ALA A 108 17.15 -15.29 -32.71
CA ALA A 108 17.34 -14.31 -31.66
C ALA A 108 17.75 -14.91 -30.32
N HIS A 109 17.70 -16.24 -30.16
CA HIS A 109 18.16 -16.89 -28.93
C HIS A 109 19.68 -16.74 -28.79
N LEU A 110 20.12 -16.35 -27.60
CA LEU A 110 21.55 -16.31 -27.29
C LEU A 110 22.03 -17.74 -27.03
N ALA A 111 23.08 -18.15 -27.74
CA ALA A 111 23.74 -19.44 -27.49
C ALA A 111 24.23 -19.57 -26.04
N THR A 112 24.63 -18.46 -25.42
CA THR A 112 24.92 -18.37 -23.99
C THR A 112 24.12 -17.22 -23.40
N PRO A 113 23.16 -17.49 -22.49
CA PRO A 113 22.43 -16.44 -21.81
C PRO A 113 23.34 -15.47 -21.07
N ARG A 114 22.99 -14.18 -21.08
CA ARG A 114 23.70 -13.13 -20.34
C ARG A 114 23.13 -13.03 -18.93
N ARG A 115 23.99 -12.90 -17.93
CA ARG A 115 23.62 -12.72 -16.52
C ARG A 115 24.49 -11.65 -15.87
N SER A 116 23.89 -10.76 -15.10
CA SER A 116 24.61 -9.76 -14.31
C SER A 116 25.16 -10.34 -13.01
N GLU A 117 26.44 -10.08 -12.72
CA GLU A 117 27.11 -10.50 -11.47
C GLU A 117 26.47 -9.85 -10.23
N GLY A 118 25.93 -8.63 -10.34
CA GLY A 118 25.29 -7.91 -9.23
C GLY A 118 24.01 -8.58 -8.70
N THR A 119 23.38 -9.45 -9.50
CA THR A 119 22.16 -10.20 -9.12
C THR A 119 22.42 -11.14 -7.95
N ALA A 120 23.56 -11.84 -7.96
CA ALA A 120 23.92 -12.81 -6.94
C ALA A 120 24.17 -12.15 -5.57
N GLN A 121 24.82 -10.98 -5.56
CA GLN A 121 25.08 -10.23 -4.33
C GLN A 121 23.79 -9.68 -3.72
N LEU A 122 22.86 -9.20 -4.56
CA LEU A 122 21.57 -8.69 -4.09
C LEU A 122 20.69 -9.82 -3.53
N ALA A 123 20.66 -10.98 -4.19
CA ALA A 123 19.91 -12.16 -3.76
C ALA A 123 20.21 -12.58 -2.32
N GLU A 124 21.49 -12.56 -1.90
CA GLU A 124 21.87 -12.88 -0.52
C GLU A 124 21.34 -11.85 0.49
N GLY A 125 21.36 -10.56 0.13
CA GLY A 125 20.78 -9.49 0.95
C GLY A 125 19.26 -9.59 1.12
N LEU A 126 18.54 -10.17 0.16
CA LEU A 126 17.08 -10.31 0.20
C LEU A 126 16.60 -11.36 1.22
N ARG A 127 17.43 -12.36 1.53
CA ARG A 127 17.08 -13.44 2.48
C ARG A 127 16.98 -12.94 3.93
N SER A 128 17.81 -11.97 4.31
CA SER A 128 18.00 -11.57 5.72
C SER A 128 17.33 -10.25 6.11
N ARG A 129 17.00 -9.37 5.16
CA ARG A 129 16.46 -8.04 5.46
C ARG A 129 15.00 -8.08 5.92
N GLN A 130 14.68 -7.21 6.88
CA GLN A 130 13.33 -6.93 7.37
C GLN A 130 12.96 -5.48 7.09
N THR A 131 11.67 -5.19 6.86
CA THR A 131 11.17 -3.84 6.62
C THR A 131 10.40 -3.31 7.82
N LYS A 132 10.36 -1.99 8.00
CA LYS A 132 9.58 -1.31 9.04
C LYS A 132 8.51 -0.45 8.36
N THR A 133 7.36 -1.04 8.02
CA THR A 133 6.30 -0.32 7.30
C THR A 133 4.88 -0.78 7.69
N LEU A 134 3.91 0.13 7.56
CA LEU A 134 2.46 -0.11 7.67
C LEU A 134 1.79 -0.29 6.30
N ALA A 135 2.55 -0.58 5.25
CA ALA A 135 1.97 -0.79 3.92
C ALA A 135 1.22 -2.12 3.87
N ALA A 136 -0.07 -2.08 3.52
CA ALA A 136 -0.94 -3.26 3.49
C ALA A 136 -0.33 -4.41 2.67
N GLY A 137 -0.29 -5.62 3.22
CA GLY A 137 0.20 -6.81 2.50
C GLY A 137 1.71 -6.82 2.18
N VAL A 138 2.51 -5.92 2.75
CA VAL A 138 3.97 -5.89 2.52
C VAL A 138 4.67 -7.18 2.95
N ASP A 139 4.24 -7.81 4.05
CA ASP A 139 4.82 -9.08 4.51
C ASP A 139 4.67 -10.18 3.43
N VAL A 140 3.55 -10.21 2.72
CA VAL A 140 3.31 -11.15 1.61
C VAL A 140 4.25 -10.84 0.44
N ILE A 141 4.44 -9.56 0.10
CA ILE A 141 5.36 -9.16 -0.98
C ILE A 141 6.79 -9.57 -0.63
N MET A 142 7.25 -9.30 0.59
CA MET A 142 8.60 -9.66 1.05
C MET A 142 8.81 -11.15 1.05
N ALA A 143 7.81 -11.91 1.46
CA ALA A 143 7.90 -13.36 1.47
C ALA A 143 7.91 -13.93 0.03
N ASN A 144 7.09 -13.40 -0.88
CA ASN A 144 7.12 -13.79 -2.30
C ASN A 144 8.44 -13.40 -2.99
N LEU A 145 9.07 -12.30 -2.56
CA LEU A 145 10.39 -11.90 -3.05
C LEU A 145 11.47 -12.90 -2.65
N ARG A 146 11.43 -13.43 -1.42
CA ARG A 146 12.33 -14.51 -0.98
C ARG A 146 12.11 -15.78 -1.78
N ASP A 147 10.85 -16.18 -1.97
CA ASP A 147 10.52 -17.36 -2.79
C ASP A 147 11.01 -17.20 -4.23
N ALA A 148 10.92 -15.99 -4.81
CA ALA A 148 11.42 -15.70 -6.15
C ALA A 148 12.95 -15.77 -6.26
N VAL A 149 13.68 -15.42 -5.19
CA VAL A 149 15.15 -15.55 -5.14
C VAL A 149 15.59 -17.01 -5.10
N ASP A 150 14.81 -17.86 -4.43
CA ASP A 150 15.14 -19.28 -4.25
C ASP A 150 14.55 -20.18 -5.35
N ALA A 151 13.71 -19.63 -6.24
CA ALA A 151 13.14 -20.36 -7.37
C ALA A 151 14.17 -20.60 -8.48
N PRO A 152 14.16 -21.78 -9.14
CA PRO A 152 15.01 -22.03 -10.29
C PRO A 152 14.59 -21.15 -11.48
N GLU A 153 15.57 -20.76 -12.32
CA GLU A 153 15.27 -20.03 -13.56
C GLU A 153 14.43 -20.89 -14.52
N THR A 154 13.43 -20.27 -15.16
CA THR A 154 12.61 -20.95 -16.17
C THR A 154 13.16 -20.76 -17.59
N SER A 155 12.90 -21.73 -18.47
CA SER A 155 13.24 -21.64 -19.91
C SER A 155 12.21 -20.79 -20.66
N ILE A 156 12.60 -20.27 -21.83
CA ILE A 156 11.70 -19.55 -22.76
C ILE A 156 11.29 -20.40 -23.96
N ASP A 157 11.56 -21.71 -23.97
CA ASP A 157 11.30 -22.61 -25.11
C ASP A 157 9.82 -22.69 -25.51
N THR A 158 8.90 -22.36 -24.60
CA THR A 158 7.46 -22.32 -24.87
C THR A 158 6.97 -20.93 -25.30
N HIS A 159 7.83 -19.92 -25.28
CA HIS A 159 7.47 -18.56 -25.68
C HIS A 159 7.43 -18.46 -27.20
N SER A 160 6.43 -17.74 -27.72
CA SER A 160 6.18 -17.61 -29.16
C SER A 160 6.23 -16.15 -29.63
N HIS A 161 6.13 -15.20 -28.72
CA HIS A 161 6.05 -13.78 -29.01
C HIS A 161 6.99 -12.96 -28.13
N ALA A 162 7.34 -11.77 -28.61
CA ALA A 162 8.11 -10.79 -27.87
C ALA A 162 7.50 -9.39 -27.99
N LEU A 163 7.42 -8.68 -26.87
CA LEU A 163 7.16 -7.25 -26.80
C LEU A 163 8.49 -6.51 -26.64
N VAL A 164 8.74 -5.55 -27.50
CA VAL A 164 9.96 -4.75 -27.49
C VAL A 164 9.67 -3.35 -26.97
N VAL A 165 10.36 -2.98 -25.88
CA VAL A 165 10.30 -1.67 -25.24
C VAL A 165 11.52 -0.87 -25.68
N LEU A 166 11.30 0.22 -26.42
CA LEU A 166 12.36 1.16 -26.78
C LEU A 166 12.28 2.40 -25.91
N THR A 167 13.41 2.78 -25.31
CA THR A 167 13.56 3.98 -24.48
C THR A 167 14.56 4.94 -25.12
N ALA A 168 14.07 6.08 -25.61
CA ALA A 168 14.91 7.10 -26.24
C ALA A 168 15.83 7.80 -25.23
N TYR A 169 17.02 8.18 -25.69
CA TYR A 169 17.91 9.05 -24.93
C TYR A 169 17.50 10.51 -25.14
N PRO A 170 17.34 11.32 -24.08
CA PRO A 170 17.42 12.76 -24.23
C PRO A 170 18.82 13.18 -24.71
N ARG A 171 19.07 14.47 -25.00
CA ARG A 171 20.39 14.94 -25.40
C ARG A 171 21.45 14.59 -24.36
N ASP A 172 22.69 14.44 -24.79
CA ASP A 172 23.78 14.27 -23.83
C ASP A 172 23.93 15.55 -22.98
N PRO A 173 24.21 15.42 -21.66
CA PRO A 173 24.57 16.56 -20.83
C PRO A 173 25.81 17.24 -21.39
N ARG A 174 25.88 18.57 -21.31
CA ARG A 174 27.07 19.30 -21.79
C ARG A 174 28.09 19.42 -20.66
N GLU A 175 29.37 19.44 -21.01
CA GLU A 175 30.46 19.58 -20.04
C GLU A 175 30.44 20.95 -19.33
N ASP A 176 29.96 22.00 -20.01
CA ASP A 176 29.86 23.36 -19.49
C ASP A 176 28.54 23.65 -18.76
N GLU A 177 27.63 22.68 -18.72
CA GLU A 177 26.31 22.82 -18.11
C GLU A 177 26.34 22.58 -16.60
N LEU A 178 25.85 23.55 -15.83
CA LEU A 178 25.75 23.41 -14.38
C LEU A 178 24.81 22.25 -14.01
N GLY A 179 25.31 21.31 -13.20
CA GLY A 179 24.54 20.15 -12.74
C GLY A 179 24.84 18.84 -13.48
N SER A 180 25.71 18.85 -14.50
CA SER A 180 25.98 17.66 -15.30
C SER A 180 26.98 16.67 -14.68
N ASP A 181 27.64 17.05 -13.58
CA ASP A 181 28.78 16.33 -12.97
C ASP A 181 28.53 14.83 -12.75
N TRP A 182 27.30 14.47 -12.40
CA TRP A 182 26.94 13.10 -12.03
C TRP A 182 26.37 12.27 -13.18
N ILE A 183 25.95 12.93 -14.27
CA ILE A 183 25.14 12.32 -15.34
C ILE A 183 25.87 12.22 -16.69
N MET A 184 27.13 12.67 -16.75
CA MET A 184 27.97 12.49 -17.93
C MET A 184 28.08 11.00 -18.30
N ASP A 185 27.91 10.70 -19.60
CA ASP A 185 28.08 9.36 -20.16
C ASP A 185 27.21 8.26 -19.50
N ALA A 186 26.03 8.60 -18.98
CA ALA A 186 25.15 7.66 -18.26
C ALA A 186 23.89 7.22 -19.02
N GLN A 187 23.74 7.60 -20.30
CA GLN A 187 22.49 7.44 -21.05
C GLN A 187 22.07 5.99 -21.24
N ALA A 188 23.03 5.11 -21.56
CA ALA A 188 22.75 3.71 -21.83
C ALA A 188 22.23 2.99 -20.57
N GLU A 189 22.87 3.23 -19.43
CA GLU A 189 22.49 2.71 -18.11
C GLU A 189 21.13 3.27 -17.68
N ARG A 190 20.89 4.57 -17.88
CA ARG A 190 19.59 5.21 -17.59
C ARG A 190 18.48 4.60 -18.43
N ALA A 191 18.69 4.39 -19.73
CA ALA A 191 17.69 3.79 -20.60
C ALA A 191 17.47 2.31 -20.31
N CYS A 192 18.53 1.56 -19.94
CA CYS A 192 18.43 0.19 -19.47
C CYS A 192 17.55 0.12 -18.21
N LEU A 193 17.81 0.98 -17.22
CA LEU A 193 17.03 1.05 -15.99
C LEU A 193 15.54 1.34 -16.28
N ARG A 194 15.26 2.38 -17.07
CA ARG A 194 13.90 2.80 -17.41
C ARG A 194 13.14 1.79 -18.28
N GLY A 195 13.82 1.17 -19.24
CA GLY A 195 13.27 0.12 -20.10
C GLY A 195 12.99 -1.16 -19.32
N THR A 196 13.89 -1.55 -18.43
CA THR A 196 13.71 -2.72 -17.56
C THR A 196 12.55 -2.51 -16.59
N GLU A 197 12.40 -1.32 -15.96
CA GLU A 197 11.24 -1.02 -15.09
C GLU A 197 9.92 -1.29 -15.82
N ASN A 198 9.81 -0.80 -17.05
CA ASN A 198 8.62 -1.00 -17.89
C ASN A 198 8.42 -2.49 -18.21
N ALA A 199 9.46 -3.17 -18.71
CA ALA A 199 9.40 -4.57 -19.07
C ALA A 199 9.06 -5.48 -17.87
N THR A 200 9.59 -5.21 -16.67
CA THR A 200 9.27 -5.95 -15.44
C THR A 200 7.81 -5.83 -15.06
N VAL A 201 7.22 -4.63 -15.14
CA VAL A 201 5.79 -4.45 -14.88
C VAL A 201 4.94 -5.10 -15.96
N LEU A 202 5.35 -5.01 -17.23
CA LEU A 202 4.65 -5.63 -18.36
C LEU A 202 4.65 -7.16 -18.25
N ALA A 203 5.80 -7.78 -17.97
CA ALA A 203 5.91 -9.23 -17.78
C ALA A 203 5.11 -9.70 -16.56
N GLU A 204 5.16 -8.97 -15.45
CA GLU A 204 4.33 -9.29 -14.29
C GLU A 204 2.85 -9.18 -14.62
N TYR A 205 2.42 -8.17 -15.38
CA TYR A 205 1.04 -8.04 -15.80
C TYR A 205 0.57 -9.24 -16.63
N ILE A 206 1.38 -9.69 -17.59
CA ILE A 206 1.10 -10.88 -18.41
C ILE A 206 0.99 -12.15 -17.54
N ARG A 207 1.89 -12.31 -16.55
CA ARG A 207 1.81 -13.43 -15.58
C ARG A 207 0.55 -13.39 -14.73
N GLN A 208 0.10 -12.21 -14.31
CA GLN A 208 -1.16 -12.04 -13.58
C GLN A 208 -2.39 -12.42 -14.43
N LEU A 209 -2.29 -12.29 -15.76
CA LEU A 209 -3.33 -12.70 -16.70
C LEU A 209 -3.32 -14.20 -17.01
N GLY A 210 -2.30 -14.95 -16.55
CA GLY A 210 -2.22 -16.40 -16.70
C GLY A 210 -1.30 -16.90 -17.81
N PHE A 211 -0.41 -16.05 -18.33
CA PHE A 211 0.54 -16.40 -19.38
C PHE A 211 1.98 -16.34 -18.86
N ALA A 212 2.86 -17.22 -19.33
CA ALA A 212 4.28 -17.15 -19.02
C ALA A 212 4.90 -15.90 -19.67
N ALA A 213 5.72 -15.17 -18.92
CA ALA A 213 6.44 -14.02 -19.45
C ALA A 213 7.75 -13.77 -18.72
N LYS A 214 8.79 -13.41 -19.48
CA LYS A 214 10.16 -13.20 -18.96
C LYS A 214 10.78 -11.94 -19.53
N VAL A 215 11.46 -11.18 -18.67
CA VAL A 215 12.14 -9.92 -19.03
C VAL A 215 13.57 -10.19 -19.51
N HIS A 216 14.02 -9.40 -20.48
CA HIS A 216 15.39 -9.35 -20.98
C HIS A 216 15.86 -7.89 -21.04
N SER A 217 16.96 -7.60 -20.36
CA SER A 217 17.55 -6.26 -20.20
C SER A 217 18.95 -6.19 -20.83
N GLY A 218 19.56 -5.00 -20.84
CA GLY A 218 20.95 -4.82 -21.28
C GLY A 218 22.00 -5.53 -20.42
N THR A 219 21.62 -5.98 -19.21
CA THR A 219 22.49 -6.68 -18.26
C THR A 219 22.21 -8.18 -18.17
N THR A 220 20.95 -8.60 -18.36
CA THR A 220 20.53 -9.99 -18.19
C THR A 220 19.49 -10.37 -19.26
N ALA A 221 19.83 -11.33 -20.13
CA ALA A 221 19.00 -11.68 -21.30
C ALA A 221 19.21 -13.12 -21.75
N ASP A 222 18.18 -13.69 -22.39
CA ASP A 222 18.24 -15.00 -23.07
C ASP A 222 18.15 -14.82 -24.60
N VAL A 223 17.83 -13.61 -25.06
CA VAL A 223 17.66 -13.23 -26.47
C VAL A 223 18.52 -12.01 -26.82
N ASN A 224 18.86 -11.85 -28.10
CA ASN A 224 19.56 -10.67 -28.62
C ASN A 224 18.55 -9.53 -28.85
N LEU A 225 18.70 -8.42 -28.12
CA LEU A 225 17.73 -7.33 -28.12
C LEU A 225 17.67 -6.57 -29.45
N GLY A 226 18.81 -6.41 -30.14
CA GLY A 226 18.87 -5.65 -31.40
C GLY A 226 18.04 -6.27 -32.53
N PRO A 227 18.24 -7.57 -32.85
CA PRO A 227 17.39 -8.30 -33.78
C PRO A 227 15.90 -8.23 -33.45
N MET A 228 15.54 -8.23 -32.15
CA MET A 228 14.14 -8.07 -31.72
C MET A 228 13.57 -6.70 -32.10
N ALA A 229 14.34 -5.62 -31.96
CA ALA A 229 13.89 -4.30 -32.38
C ALA A 229 13.68 -4.19 -33.91
N VAL A 230 14.46 -4.91 -34.70
CA VAL A 230 14.27 -5.01 -36.16
C VAL A 230 13.02 -5.82 -36.48
N ALA A 231 12.88 -7.00 -35.89
CA ALA A 231 11.73 -7.88 -36.08
C ALA A 231 10.40 -7.21 -35.71
N ALA A 232 10.36 -6.48 -34.61
CA ALA A 232 9.19 -5.72 -34.15
C ALA A 232 8.94 -4.43 -34.94
N GLY A 233 9.77 -4.12 -35.94
CA GLY A 233 9.65 -2.94 -36.79
C GLY A 233 9.74 -1.62 -36.01
N LEU A 234 10.69 -1.56 -35.06
CA LEU A 234 11.04 -0.35 -34.32
C LEU A 234 12.34 0.29 -34.81
N ALA A 235 13.24 -0.52 -35.39
CA ALA A 235 14.51 -0.07 -35.92
C ALA A 235 14.86 -0.79 -37.22
N VAL A 236 15.81 -0.23 -37.97
CA VAL A 236 16.48 -0.87 -39.10
C VAL A 236 17.95 -1.08 -38.78
N TRP A 237 18.58 -2.07 -39.42
CA TRP A 237 20.03 -2.25 -39.38
C TRP A 237 20.65 -1.66 -40.65
N GLU A 238 21.24 -0.47 -40.53
CA GLU A 238 21.83 0.29 -41.64
C GLU A 238 23.17 0.88 -41.19
N ASP A 239 24.19 0.85 -42.07
CA ASP A 239 25.54 1.33 -41.78
C ASP A 239 26.16 0.70 -40.52
N ASN A 240 25.97 -0.62 -40.36
CA ASN A 240 26.42 -1.41 -39.20
C ASN A 240 25.95 -0.85 -37.84
N THR A 241 24.81 -0.15 -37.84
CA THR A 241 24.25 0.47 -36.65
C THR A 241 22.74 0.26 -36.63
N LEU A 242 22.20 0.02 -35.44
CA LEU A 242 20.76 -0.06 -35.25
C LEU A 242 20.18 1.37 -35.20
N GLN A 243 19.25 1.68 -36.11
CA GLN A 243 18.68 3.02 -36.26
C GLN A 243 17.16 3.00 -36.09
N ALA A 244 16.66 3.71 -35.08
CA ALA A 244 15.22 3.92 -34.90
C ALA A 244 14.79 5.21 -35.63
N PRO A 245 13.60 5.25 -36.27
CA PRO A 245 13.07 6.44 -36.91
C PRO A 245 13.09 7.66 -35.98
N TRP A 246 13.44 8.84 -36.51
CA TRP A 246 13.52 10.14 -35.81
C TRP A 246 14.59 10.29 -34.72
N ILE A 247 15.02 9.21 -34.05
CA ILE A 247 15.97 9.26 -32.92
C ILE A 247 17.32 8.58 -33.22
N GLY A 248 17.48 7.95 -34.38
CA GLY A 248 18.75 7.33 -34.79
C GLY A 248 19.16 6.21 -33.84
N ALA A 249 20.45 6.15 -33.47
CA ALA A 249 21.00 5.16 -32.53
C ALA A 249 20.81 5.52 -31.05
N ARG A 250 20.07 6.59 -30.73
CA ARG A 250 19.98 7.16 -29.37
C ARG A 250 18.87 6.51 -28.55
N PHE A 251 18.99 5.22 -28.27
CA PHE A 251 17.99 4.50 -27.49
C PHE A 251 18.56 3.25 -26.82
N GLY A 252 17.88 2.82 -25.74
CA GLY A 252 18.06 1.52 -25.10
C GLY A 252 16.86 0.62 -25.36
N LEU A 253 17.05 -0.68 -25.13
CA LEU A 253 16.04 -1.72 -25.36
C LEU A 253 15.82 -2.56 -24.10
N ALA A 254 14.58 -2.98 -23.89
CA ALA A 254 14.22 -4.11 -23.05
C ALA A 254 13.17 -4.95 -23.79
N VAL A 255 13.13 -6.26 -23.52
CA VAL A 255 12.22 -7.19 -24.21
C VAL A 255 11.47 -8.02 -23.17
N VAL A 256 10.19 -8.31 -23.45
CA VAL A 256 9.41 -9.31 -22.73
C VAL A 256 9.05 -10.43 -23.70
N THR A 257 9.56 -11.63 -23.48
CA THR A 257 9.11 -12.83 -24.20
C THR A 257 7.93 -13.46 -23.48
N THR A 258 7.01 -14.09 -24.20
CA THR A 258 5.79 -14.67 -23.63
C THR A 258 5.21 -15.78 -24.50
N ASP A 259 4.45 -16.68 -23.88
CA ASP A 259 3.57 -17.65 -24.56
C ASP A 259 2.18 -17.08 -24.92
N MET A 260 1.89 -15.83 -24.51
CA MET A 260 0.66 -15.14 -24.89
C MET A 260 0.63 -14.88 -26.40
N ASP A 261 -0.46 -15.32 -27.05
CA ASP A 261 -0.67 -15.06 -28.47
C ASP A 261 -0.98 -13.58 -28.74
N LEU A 262 -0.19 -12.96 -29.63
CA LEU A 262 -0.19 -11.53 -29.93
C LEU A 262 -0.02 -11.28 -31.42
N ALA A 263 -0.72 -10.30 -31.99
CA ALA A 263 -0.49 -9.93 -33.38
C ALA A 263 0.88 -9.23 -33.53
N PRO A 264 1.81 -9.77 -34.33
CA PRO A 264 3.10 -9.14 -34.55
C PRO A 264 2.98 -7.91 -35.46
N ASP A 265 3.82 -6.91 -35.21
CA ASP A 265 4.13 -5.85 -36.16
C ASP A 265 5.05 -6.37 -37.26
N MET A 266 4.99 -5.73 -38.43
CA MET A 266 5.91 -6.06 -39.53
C MET A 266 7.18 -5.18 -39.48
N PRO A 267 8.35 -5.71 -39.86
CA PRO A 267 9.59 -4.94 -39.92
C PRO A 267 9.48 -3.69 -40.80
N LEU A 268 10.29 -2.69 -40.54
CA LEU A 268 10.34 -1.47 -41.35
C LEU A 268 11.06 -1.71 -42.68
N VAL A 269 10.63 -1.03 -43.75
CA VAL A 269 11.52 -0.87 -44.92
C VAL A 269 12.70 0.05 -44.56
N PRO A 270 13.82 0.00 -45.30
CA PRO A 270 14.97 0.89 -45.10
C PRO A 270 14.58 2.36 -44.91
N LEU A 271 15.30 3.10 -44.05
CA LEU A 271 14.96 4.49 -43.72
C LEU A 271 15.00 5.41 -44.94
N ALA A 272 15.85 5.10 -45.93
CA ALA A 272 15.92 5.80 -47.21
C ALA A 272 14.62 5.69 -48.04
N ASP A 273 13.87 4.61 -47.87
CA ASP A 273 12.64 4.30 -48.63
C ASP A 273 11.35 4.75 -47.93
N GLN A 274 11.48 5.29 -46.72
CA GLN A 274 10.37 5.78 -45.92
C GLN A 274 9.82 7.11 -46.46
N PRO A 275 8.52 7.41 -46.26
CA PRO A 275 7.93 8.67 -46.73
C PRO A 275 8.61 9.89 -46.09
N TRP A 276 9.21 10.75 -46.93
CA TRP A 276 9.88 11.97 -46.46
C TRP A 276 8.95 12.86 -45.63
N SER A 277 7.67 12.96 -46.01
CA SER A 277 6.66 13.76 -45.31
C SER A 277 6.44 13.35 -43.85
N VAL A 278 6.72 12.07 -43.53
CA VAL A 278 6.56 11.45 -42.21
C VAL A 278 7.87 11.47 -41.42
N LEU A 279 9.01 11.16 -42.06
CA LEU A 279 10.30 11.14 -41.35
C LEU A 279 10.88 12.54 -41.08
N LYS A 280 10.77 13.45 -42.05
CA LYS A 280 11.47 14.75 -42.03
C LYS A 280 10.54 15.95 -42.26
N GLY A 281 9.43 15.73 -42.97
CA GLY A 281 8.50 16.76 -43.43
C GLY A 281 7.47 17.23 -42.40
N PRO A 282 6.39 17.90 -42.85
CA PRO A 282 5.50 18.66 -41.98
C PRO A 282 4.76 17.84 -40.93
N HIS A 283 4.50 16.54 -41.19
CA HIS A 283 3.82 15.70 -40.20
C HIS A 283 4.64 15.55 -38.91
N TRP A 284 5.95 15.35 -39.04
CA TRP A 284 6.87 15.27 -37.91
C TRP A 284 7.21 16.65 -37.33
N GLN A 285 7.49 17.63 -38.18
CA GLN A 285 7.89 18.97 -37.73
C GLN A 285 6.81 19.67 -36.90
N LEU A 286 5.53 19.44 -37.24
CA LEU A 286 4.39 20.07 -36.56
C LEU A 286 3.68 19.14 -35.58
N GLY A 287 3.96 17.83 -35.60
CA GLY A 287 3.27 16.84 -34.76
C GLY A 287 1.79 16.66 -35.11
N THR A 288 1.43 16.69 -36.40
CA THR A 288 0.03 16.66 -36.87
C THR A 288 -0.75 15.40 -36.46
N HIS A 289 -0.06 14.34 -36.03
CA HIS A 289 -0.65 13.12 -35.49
C HIS A 289 -1.11 13.26 -34.03
N GLY A 290 -0.84 14.40 -33.39
CA GLY A 290 -1.23 14.64 -32.00
C GLY A 290 -0.31 13.98 -30.97
N GLY A 291 0.91 13.57 -31.36
CA GLY A 291 1.93 13.04 -30.47
C GLY A 291 3.11 14.01 -30.27
N VAL A 292 4.33 13.48 -30.09
CA VAL A 292 5.56 14.29 -30.06
C VAL A 292 5.91 14.79 -31.46
N SER A 293 6.63 15.91 -31.52
CA SER A 293 7.11 16.54 -32.76
C SER A 293 8.62 16.74 -32.71
N ALA A 294 9.22 17.12 -33.84
CA ALA A 294 10.64 17.50 -33.91
C ALA A 294 11.06 18.58 -32.88
N ARG A 295 10.11 19.41 -32.43
CA ARG A 295 10.35 20.53 -31.51
C ARG A 295 10.25 20.16 -30.04
N ASP A 296 9.49 19.12 -29.73
CA ASP A 296 9.13 18.76 -28.34
C ASP A 296 9.56 17.32 -27.98
N VAL A 297 10.21 16.57 -28.87
CA VAL A 297 10.65 15.18 -28.64
C VAL A 297 11.70 15.07 -27.53
N ASP A 298 12.57 16.07 -27.41
CA ASP A 298 13.54 16.19 -26.33
C ASP A 298 13.36 17.57 -25.66
N PRO A 299 12.81 17.62 -24.43
CA PRO A 299 12.60 18.89 -23.73
C PRO A 299 13.91 19.60 -23.38
N TYR A 300 15.04 18.88 -23.37
CA TYR A 300 16.35 19.43 -23.03
C TYR A 300 17.12 19.91 -24.26
N ALA A 301 16.63 19.71 -25.48
CA ALA A 301 17.33 20.11 -26.71
C ALA A 301 17.80 21.59 -26.71
N ARG A 302 17.13 22.46 -25.93
CA ARG A 302 17.49 23.88 -25.76
C ARG A 302 17.41 24.36 -24.30
N ARG A 303 17.37 23.44 -23.34
CA ARG A 303 17.26 23.75 -21.91
C ARG A 303 18.27 22.93 -21.13
N ASP A 304 18.78 23.51 -20.06
CA ASP A 304 19.61 22.79 -19.12
C ASP A 304 18.77 21.81 -18.31
N TYR A 305 19.32 20.64 -18.02
CA TYR A 305 18.75 19.61 -17.17
C TYR A 305 18.36 20.19 -15.82
N ALA A 306 19.23 20.98 -15.18
CA ALA A 306 18.94 21.59 -13.87
C ALA A 306 17.69 22.51 -13.87
N ALA A 307 17.33 23.07 -15.03
CA ALA A 307 16.14 23.90 -15.20
C ALA A 307 14.85 23.08 -15.44
N GLY A 308 14.98 21.77 -15.71
CA GLY A 308 13.87 20.86 -15.95
C GLY A 308 13.09 21.12 -17.25
N PRO A 309 12.09 20.26 -17.53
CA PRO A 309 11.29 20.32 -18.76
C PRO A 309 10.24 21.45 -18.72
N HIS A 310 9.92 21.97 -17.54
CA HIS A 310 8.94 23.03 -17.34
C HIS A 310 9.59 24.35 -16.93
N PRO A 311 9.06 25.52 -17.38
CA PRO A 311 9.71 26.81 -17.17
C PRO A 311 9.43 27.40 -15.78
N PHE A 312 9.82 26.71 -14.71
CA PHE A 312 9.64 27.16 -13.31
C PHE A 312 10.37 28.48 -12.99
N GLU A 313 11.39 28.85 -13.76
CA GLU A 313 12.12 30.12 -13.65
C GLU A 313 11.24 31.34 -14.00
N THR A 314 10.11 31.13 -14.67
CA THR A 314 9.18 32.20 -15.07
C THR A 314 8.12 32.51 -14.00
N LEU A 315 8.04 31.70 -12.94
CA LEU A 315 7.05 31.85 -11.88
C LEU A 315 7.51 32.89 -10.86
N LYS A 316 6.56 33.63 -10.30
CA LYS A 316 6.82 34.53 -9.17
C LYS A 316 7.21 33.71 -7.95
N ARG A 317 8.39 33.99 -7.40
CA ARG A 317 8.90 33.42 -6.15
C ARG A 317 8.56 34.34 -4.98
N VAL A 318 8.26 33.74 -3.84
CA VAL A 318 7.92 34.43 -2.58
C VAL A 318 8.70 33.78 -1.43
N ASP A 319 9.01 34.54 -0.38
CA ASP A 319 9.83 34.03 0.73
C ASP A 319 9.03 33.08 1.64
N GLU A 320 7.73 33.32 1.78
CA GLU A 320 6.81 32.46 2.53
C GLU A 320 5.73 31.90 1.59
N PRO A 321 5.18 30.70 1.86
CA PRO A 321 4.06 30.17 1.11
C PRO A 321 2.85 31.10 1.08
N THR A 322 2.01 30.96 0.04
CA THR A 322 0.80 31.78 -0.14
C THR A 322 -0.34 31.48 0.86
N THR A 323 -0.16 30.47 1.71
CA THR A 323 -1.03 30.10 2.83
C THR A 323 -0.26 30.15 4.13
N TYR A 324 -0.87 30.68 5.19
CA TYR A 324 -0.21 30.90 6.47
C TYR A 324 0.21 29.59 7.17
N ILE A 325 1.41 29.57 7.76
CA ILE A 325 1.94 28.49 8.60
C ILE A 325 2.50 29.09 9.89
N ASP A 326 1.90 28.73 11.02
CA ASP A 326 2.41 29.00 12.37
C ASP A 326 3.43 27.93 12.77
N ALA A 327 4.59 27.94 12.11
CA ALA A 327 5.58 26.86 12.15
C ALA A 327 5.98 26.39 13.56
N PRO A 328 6.17 27.27 14.56
CA PRO A 328 6.49 26.84 15.93
C PRO A 328 5.39 25.98 16.59
N ASN A 329 4.15 26.10 16.13
CA ASN A 329 2.97 25.45 16.70
C ASN A 329 2.39 24.35 15.80
N VAL A 330 3.09 23.93 14.74
CA VAL A 330 2.68 22.78 13.93
C VAL A 330 3.00 21.48 14.68
N PRO A 331 2.00 20.71 15.13
CA PRO A 331 2.23 19.46 15.85
C PRO A 331 2.74 18.36 14.91
N ARG A 332 3.69 17.57 15.40
CA ARG A 332 4.05 16.30 14.77
C ARG A 332 3.06 15.21 15.22
N VAL A 333 2.43 14.55 14.27
CA VAL A 333 1.47 13.44 14.51
C VAL A 333 2.12 12.10 14.17
N PRO A 334 1.71 10.97 14.78
CA PRO A 334 2.33 9.67 14.49
C PRO A 334 1.94 9.17 13.10
N LYS A 335 2.78 8.34 12.48
CA LYS A 335 2.47 7.68 11.19
C LYS A 335 1.20 6.83 11.27
N ARG A 336 0.86 6.31 12.45
CA ARG A 336 -0.40 5.61 12.77
C ARG A 336 -1.66 6.44 12.48
N GLY A 337 -1.53 7.77 12.41
CA GLY A 337 -2.59 8.70 12.04
C GLY A 337 -2.91 8.75 10.53
N ASP A 338 -2.09 8.13 9.67
CA ASP A 338 -2.43 7.94 8.26
C ASP A 338 -3.74 7.14 8.15
N LEU A 339 -4.71 7.65 7.39
CA LEU A 339 -6.02 6.99 7.26
C LEU A 339 -5.98 5.63 6.59
N PHE A 340 -4.99 5.35 5.74
CA PHE A 340 -4.79 3.98 5.23
C PHE A 340 -4.25 3.07 6.33
N ALA A 341 -3.42 3.56 7.26
CA ALA A 341 -3.06 2.79 8.44
C ALA A 341 -4.28 2.59 9.34
N ARG A 342 -5.05 3.64 9.64
CA ARG A 342 -6.30 3.56 10.43
C ARG A 342 -7.29 2.54 9.85
N GLY A 343 -7.49 2.55 8.53
CA GLY A 343 -8.34 1.58 7.85
C GLY A 343 -7.85 0.13 8.00
N GLN A 344 -6.52 -0.10 7.94
CA GLN A 344 -5.95 -1.45 8.12
C GLN A 344 -6.11 -1.99 9.54
N PHE A 345 -5.96 -1.13 10.56
CA PHE A 345 -6.12 -1.51 11.97
C PHE A 345 -7.59 -1.60 12.41
N GLY A 346 -8.55 -1.27 11.55
CA GLY A 346 -9.97 -1.38 11.85
C GLY A 346 -10.61 -0.14 12.46
N ASP A 347 -9.86 0.96 12.62
CA ASP A 347 -10.37 2.18 13.27
C ASP A 347 -11.56 2.81 12.53
N MET A 348 -11.68 2.53 11.23
CA MET A 348 -12.72 3.02 10.33
C MET A 348 -13.86 2.00 10.13
N GLY A 349 -13.89 0.95 10.94
CA GLY A 349 -14.89 -0.10 10.91
C GLY A 349 -14.55 -1.28 9.99
N PRO A 350 -15.26 -2.42 10.19
CA PRO A 350 -14.93 -3.70 9.55
C PRO A 350 -15.06 -3.66 8.02
N LYS A 351 -15.99 -2.88 7.46
CA LYS A 351 -16.15 -2.73 6.01
C LYS A 351 -14.87 -2.22 5.34
N VAL A 352 -14.24 -1.20 5.93
CA VAL A 352 -12.99 -0.62 5.42
C VAL A 352 -11.85 -1.61 5.58
N GLN A 353 -11.68 -2.18 6.78
CA GLN A 353 -10.63 -3.15 7.06
C GLN A 353 -10.71 -4.38 6.14
N ASN A 354 -11.91 -4.94 5.94
CA ASN A 354 -12.14 -6.08 5.06
C ASN A 354 -11.75 -5.79 3.61
N ALA A 355 -12.08 -4.59 3.10
CA ALA A 355 -11.67 -4.17 1.76
C ALA A 355 -10.15 -3.92 1.63
N MET A 356 -9.43 -3.78 2.75
CA MET A 356 -7.98 -3.59 2.77
C MET A 356 -7.16 -4.88 2.92
N LYS A 357 -7.76 -5.98 3.42
CA LYS A 357 -7.06 -7.24 3.69
C LYS A 357 -6.14 -7.67 2.55
N GLY A 358 -4.89 -8.00 2.86
CA GLY A 358 -3.89 -8.40 1.87
C GLY A 358 -3.61 -7.31 0.80
N GLY A 359 -3.97 -6.06 1.06
CA GLY A 359 -3.87 -4.97 0.11
C GLY A 359 -4.91 -4.99 -1.01
N HIS A 360 -6.05 -5.67 -0.85
CA HIS A 360 -7.05 -5.92 -1.90
C HIS A 360 -7.50 -4.65 -2.64
N HIS A 361 -7.80 -3.56 -1.94
CA HIS A 361 -8.13 -2.25 -2.53
C HIS A 361 -7.15 -1.74 -3.61
N VAL A 362 -5.89 -2.18 -3.59
CA VAL A 362 -4.88 -1.88 -4.61
C VAL A 362 -4.74 -3.00 -5.64
N VAL A 363 -4.72 -4.27 -5.21
CA VAL A 363 -4.44 -5.42 -6.10
C VAL A 363 -5.67 -5.99 -6.80
N LYS A 364 -6.85 -5.44 -6.55
CA LYS A 364 -8.07 -5.84 -7.27
C LYS A 364 -8.07 -5.46 -8.75
N SER A 365 -7.22 -4.51 -9.16
CA SER A 365 -6.95 -4.15 -10.55
C SER A 365 -5.66 -4.80 -11.01
N ALA A 366 -5.69 -5.55 -12.11
CA ALA A 366 -4.55 -6.33 -12.59
C ALA A 366 -3.29 -5.49 -12.90
N PRO A 367 -3.37 -4.34 -13.60
CA PRO A 367 -2.19 -3.50 -13.84
C PRO A 367 -1.56 -2.97 -12.54
N SER A 368 -2.39 -2.68 -11.53
CA SER A 368 -1.92 -2.21 -10.22
C SER A 368 -1.29 -3.34 -9.40
N ALA A 369 -1.85 -4.56 -9.46
CA ALA A 369 -1.23 -5.74 -8.86
C ALA A 369 0.18 -5.97 -9.40
N ALA A 370 0.37 -5.81 -10.72
CA ALA A 370 1.66 -5.97 -11.37
C ALA A 370 2.69 -4.92 -10.91
N GLN A 371 2.30 -3.65 -10.89
CA GLN A 371 3.16 -2.54 -10.42
C GLN A 371 3.57 -2.72 -8.96
N ARG A 372 2.67 -3.23 -8.14
CA ARG A 372 2.87 -3.36 -6.69
C ARG A 372 4.02 -4.30 -6.33
N ARG A 373 4.25 -5.37 -7.11
CA ARG A 373 5.30 -6.35 -6.82
C ARG A 373 6.69 -5.71 -6.83
N LEU A 374 7.04 -5.02 -7.92
CA LEU A 374 8.32 -4.30 -8.01
C LEU A 374 8.40 -3.15 -7.00
N LEU A 375 7.31 -2.39 -6.84
CA LEU A 375 7.24 -1.29 -5.86
C LEU A 375 7.58 -1.76 -4.44
N GLY A 376 7.04 -2.91 -4.02
CA GLY A 376 7.34 -3.49 -2.72
C GLY A 376 8.79 -3.96 -2.60
N ALA A 377 9.36 -4.57 -3.63
CA ALA A 377 10.76 -5.02 -3.60
C ALA A 377 11.77 -3.86 -3.43
N LEU A 378 11.48 -2.70 -4.03
CA LEU A 378 12.32 -1.51 -3.93
C LEU A 378 12.37 -0.89 -2.52
N ILE A 379 11.50 -1.30 -1.59
CA ILE A 379 11.56 -0.85 -0.18
C ILE A 379 12.92 -1.14 0.45
N LEU A 380 13.54 -2.26 0.07
CA LEU A 380 14.82 -2.71 0.62
C LEU A 380 16.02 -1.86 0.19
N LEU A 381 15.82 -0.92 -0.75
CA LEU A 381 16.84 -0.05 -1.33
C LEU A 381 16.65 1.44 -0.99
N GLN A 382 15.57 1.79 -0.26
CA GLN A 382 15.27 3.20 0.09
C GLN A 382 16.30 3.83 1.03
N ASN A 383 16.91 3.02 1.90
CA ASN A 383 17.93 3.43 2.87
C ASN A 383 19.10 2.43 2.87
N GLY A 384 20.25 2.82 3.39
CA GLY A 384 21.44 1.97 3.40
C GLY A 384 22.63 2.61 4.12
N PRO A 385 23.80 1.94 4.12
CA PRO A 385 25.02 2.49 4.70
C PRO A 385 25.52 3.72 3.93
N VAL A 386 26.25 4.59 4.63
CA VAL A 386 26.89 5.80 4.09
C VAL A 386 28.37 5.53 3.85
N ASN A 387 28.93 6.08 2.77
CA ASN A 387 30.36 6.01 2.51
C ASN A 387 31.11 7.11 3.26
N ASP A 388 31.57 6.80 4.48
CA ASP A 388 32.27 7.77 5.34
C ASP A 388 33.63 8.24 4.80
N ALA A 389 34.15 7.61 3.73
CA ALA A 389 35.43 7.96 3.11
C ALA A 389 35.29 8.98 1.96
N ALA A 390 34.08 9.39 1.59
CA ALA A 390 33.87 10.32 0.47
C ALA A 390 34.32 11.77 0.82
N PRO A 391 34.81 12.55 -0.16
CA PRO A 391 35.16 13.96 0.05
C PRO A 391 33.93 14.80 0.43
N ALA A 392 34.12 15.79 1.30
CA ALA A 392 33.06 16.72 1.68
C ALA A 392 32.63 17.61 0.50
N MET A 393 31.32 17.71 0.26
CA MET A 393 30.73 18.58 -0.75
C MET A 393 30.14 19.84 -0.12
N THR A 394 30.81 20.99 -0.30
CA THR A 394 30.45 22.24 0.40
C THR A 394 29.75 23.29 -0.47
N ASP A 395 29.80 23.16 -1.82
CA ASP A 395 29.15 24.09 -2.74
C ASP A 395 27.65 23.78 -2.86
N SER A 396 26.86 24.41 -1.98
CA SER A 396 25.42 24.18 -1.91
C SER A 396 24.66 24.51 -3.20
N ALA A 397 25.14 25.46 -4.02
CA ALA A 397 24.48 25.85 -5.26
C ALA A 397 24.74 24.83 -6.37
N ARG A 398 25.99 24.36 -6.48
CA ARG A 398 26.35 23.29 -7.42
C ARG A 398 25.68 21.96 -7.04
N ASN A 399 25.64 21.64 -5.74
CA ASN A 399 24.92 20.47 -5.22
C ASN A 399 23.43 20.51 -5.61
N ALA A 400 22.79 21.67 -5.45
CA ALA A 400 21.40 21.87 -5.83
C ALA A 400 21.16 21.64 -7.33
N ALA A 401 22.04 22.17 -8.19
CA ALA A 401 21.96 21.96 -9.63
C ALA A 401 22.17 20.49 -10.02
N ASN A 402 23.15 19.81 -9.43
CA ASN A 402 23.42 18.39 -9.65
C ASN A 402 22.22 17.51 -9.26
N LEU A 403 21.61 17.75 -8.10
CA LEU A 403 20.40 17.03 -7.67
C LEU A 403 19.25 17.19 -8.65
N LYS A 404 18.98 18.42 -9.09
CA LYS A 404 17.91 18.69 -10.07
C LYS A 404 18.21 18.02 -11.40
N ALA A 405 19.38 18.28 -11.96
CA ALA A 405 19.78 17.73 -13.26
C ALA A 405 19.74 16.19 -13.27
N ALA A 406 20.27 15.54 -12.23
CA ALA A 406 20.19 14.10 -12.07
C ALA A 406 18.74 13.59 -11.98
N SER A 407 17.89 14.25 -11.21
CA SER A 407 16.47 13.87 -11.09
C SER A 407 15.74 13.95 -12.43
N TYR A 408 15.98 15.01 -13.20
CA TYR A 408 15.41 15.23 -14.52
C TYR A 408 15.95 14.28 -15.58
N PHE A 409 17.26 13.97 -15.53
CA PHE A 409 17.92 12.97 -16.37
C PHE A 409 17.34 11.57 -16.17
N LEU A 410 17.14 11.17 -14.90
CA LEU A 410 16.52 9.88 -14.57
C LEU A 410 15.04 9.84 -15.02
N GLY A 411 14.34 10.98 -14.99
CA GLY A 411 13.01 11.14 -15.60
C GLY A 411 11.91 11.62 -14.64
N ALA A 412 12.24 12.43 -13.63
CA ALA A 412 11.23 13.16 -12.87
C ALA A 412 10.62 14.32 -13.71
N ASP A 413 9.35 14.63 -13.51
CA ASP A 413 8.66 15.69 -14.25
C ASP A 413 8.88 17.08 -13.61
N ALA A 414 9.03 17.13 -12.28
CA ALA A 414 9.47 18.30 -11.55
C ALA A 414 10.29 17.91 -10.31
N ALA A 415 11.29 18.73 -9.99
CA ALA A 415 12.20 18.57 -8.86
C ALA A 415 12.46 19.91 -8.18
N GLY A 416 12.45 19.92 -6.85
CA GLY A 416 12.67 21.12 -6.04
C GLY A 416 13.30 20.79 -4.69
N LEU A 417 14.02 21.75 -4.14
CA LEU A 417 14.82 21.60 -2.93
C LEU A 417 14.31 22.53 -1.83
N SER A 418 14.23 22.03 -0.61
CA SER A 418 13.87 22.84 0.55
C SER A 418 14.59 22.37 1.81
N ALA A 419 14.49 23.17 2.87
CA ALA A 419 14.69 22.66 4.22
C ALA A 419 13.71 21.51 4.49
N CYS A 420 14.04 20.66 5.46
CA CYS A 420 13.20 19.61 6.01
C CYS A 420 12.95 19.87 7.52
N PRO A 421 12.11 20.85 7.88
CA PRO A 421 11.87 21.21 9.28
C PRO A 421 11.28 20.06 10.09
N ASP A 422 11.55 20.00 11.38
CA ASP A 422 11.07 18.94 12.30
C ASP A 422 9.56 18.67 12.18
N TRP A 423 8.75 19.71 12.03
CA TRP A 423 7.29 19.60 11.93
C TRP A 423 6.80 18.90 10.64
N THR A 424 7.68 18.70 9.66
CA THR A 424 7.40 17.90 8.46
C THR A 424 7.60 16.40 8.70
N TRP A 425 8.23 16.00 9.81
CA TRP A 425 8.41 14.61 10.19
C TRP A 425 7.23 14.10 11.03
N TYR A 426 6.80 12.86 10.79
CA TYR A 426 5.91 12.19 11.74
C TYR A 426 6.55 12.15 13.13
N SER A 427 5.75 12.15 14.20
CA SER A 427 6.29 12.06 15.57
C SER A 427 6.82 10.67 15.88
N HIS A 428 6.21 9.63 15.32
CA HIS A 428 6.56 8.23 15.52
C HIS A 428 6.50 7.45 14.20
N ASP A 429 7.38 6.45 14.07
CA ASP A 429 7.46 5.57 12.91
C ASP A 429 6.35 4.49 12.89
N ALA A 430 6.41 3.59 11.91
CA ALA A 430 5.46 2.48 11.74
C ALA A 430 5.38 1.53 12.95
N THR A 431 6.40 1.52 13.80
CA THR A 431 6.50 0.68 14.99
C THR A 431 6.15 1.45 16.27
N GLY A 432 5.69 2.70 16.16
CA GLY A 432 5.44 3.55 17.31
C GLY A 432 6.72 4.04 18.00
N THR A 433 7.88 3.93 17.35
CA THR A 433 9.14 4.48 17.89
C THR A 433 9.20 5.97 17.62
N PRO A 434 9.53 6.82 18.60
CA PRO A 434 9.73 8.25 18.37
C PRO A 434 10.77 8.51 17.28
N ILE A 435 10.47 9.44 16.38
CA ILE A 435 11.39 9.87 15.34
C ILE A 435 12.16 11.09 15.85
N THR A 436 13.49 11.00 15.83
CA THR A 436 14.35 12.19 15.85
C THR A 436 14.72 12.49 14.41
N PRO A 437 14.28 13.63 13.83
CA PRO A 437 14.60 14.00 12.44
C PRO A 437 16.10 13.86 12.14
N PRO A 438 16.50 12.90 11.28
CA PRO A 438 17.92 12.66 10.99
C PRO A 438 18.49 13.60 9.94
N HIS A 439 17.64 14.29 9.18
CA HIS A 439 18.02 15.10 8.02
C HIS A 439 17.27 16.44 8.03
N ASP A 440 17.93 17.48 7.54
CA ASP A 440 17.43 18.86 7.48
C ASP A 440 17.25 19.38 6.04
N GLN A 441 17.59 18.56 5.03
CA GLN A 441 17.42 18.88 3.61
C GLN A 441 16.41 17.92 2.95
N ALA A 442 15.61 18.42 2.01
CA ALA A 442 14.65 17.64 1.24
C ALA A 442 14.75 17.94 -0.27
N LEU A 443 14.89 16.88 -1.06
CA LEU A 443 14.63 16.87 -2.50
C LEU A 443 13.23 16.32 -2.74
N SER A 444 12.31 17.16 -3.19
CA SER A 444 10.96 16.76 -3.57
C SER A 444 10.88 16.50 -5.07
N LEU A 445 10.34 15.35 -5.45
CA LEU A 445 10.14 14.94 -6.83
C LEU A 445 8.66 14.74 -7.13
N ILE A 446 8.24 15.14 -8.33
CA ILE A 446 6.90 14.97 -8.87
C ILE A 446 6.96 14.06 -10.09
N ILE A 447 6.07 13.07 -10.12
CA ILE A 447 5.82 12.21 -11.26
C ILE A 447 4.38 12.42 -11.74
N ASP A 448 4.19 12.71 -13.03
CA ASP A 448 2.89 12.84 -13.67
C ASP A 448 2.16 11.48 -13.72
N GLN A 449 0.89 11.47 -13.34
CA GLN A 449 0.02 10.28 -13.42
C GLN A 449 -0.47 9.96 -14.85
N GLY A 450 -0.22 10.85 -15.81
CA GLY A 450 -0.50 10.67 -17.24
C GLY A 450 -1.83 11.27 -17.67
N PHE A 451 -1.77 12.34 -18.49
CA PHE A 451 -2.95 13.05 -19.00
C PHE A 451 -3.88 12.15 -19.82
N ASP A 452 -3.32 11.48 -20.83
CA ASP A 452 -4.12 10.73 -21.81
C ASP A 452 -4.96 9.62 -21.15
N THR A 453 -4.37 8.80 -20.27
CA THR A 453 -5.13 7.77 -19.53
C THR A 453 -6.21 8.41 -18.64
N MET A 454 -5.92 9.55 -18.01
CA MET A 454 -6.89 10.26 -17.15
C MET A 454 -8.08 10.82 -17.95
N GLU A 455 -7.89 11.20 -19.20
CA GLU A 455 -8.97 11.63 -20.10
C GLU A 455 -9.94 10.48 -20.40
N GLY A 456 -9.43 9.26 -20.56
CA GLY A 456 -10.28 8.07 -20.76
C GLY A 456 -11.00 7.59 -19.51
N SER A 457 -10.48 7.93 -18.32
CA SER A 457 -10.96 7.38 -17.04
C SER A 457 -12.07 8.22 -16.42
N SER A 458 -12.96 7.61 -15.63
CA SER A 458 -13.91 8.31 -14.75
C SER A 458 -13.20 9.03 -13.58
N GLY A 459 -11.95 8.64 -13.32
CA GLY A 459 -11.16 9.01 -12.15
C GLY A 459 -11.38 8.08 -10.96
N ASP A 460 -12.34 7.16 -11.02
CA ASP A 460 -12.67 6.19 -9.98
C ASP A 460 -13.13 4.82 -10.54
N ASP A 461 -12.65 4.49 -11.74
CA ASP A 461 -12.85 3.21 -12.41
C ASP A 461 -11.65 2.26 -12.18
N TRP A 462 -11.52 1.21 -12.98
CA TRP A 462 -10.53 0.14 -12.81
C TRP A 462 -9.07 0.55 -13.05
N ILE A 463 -8.81 1.67 -13.73
CA ILE A 463 -7.43 2.16 -13.95
C ILE A 463 -6.97 3.21 -12.92
N ALA A 464 -7.90 3.77 -12.13
CA ALA A 464 -7.60 4.90 -11.26
C ALA A 464 -6.47 4.62 -10.24
N VAL A 465 -6.45 3.44 -9.62
CA VAL A 465 -5.35 3.05 -8.72
C VAL A 465 -4.03 2.81 -9.47
N SER A 466 -4.07 2.28 -10.69
CA SER A 466 -2.88 2.03 -11.50
C SER A 466 -2.16 3.32 -11.86
N GLN A 467 -2.89 4.42 -12.10
CA GLN A 467 -2.31 5.77 -12.30
C GLN A 467 -1.45 6.20 -11.11
N SER A 468 -1.93 5.95 -9.90
CA SER A 468 -1.16 6.20 -8.69
C SER A 468 0.03 5.25 -8.56
N MET A 469 -0.18 3.94 -8.74
CA MET A 469 0.87 2.93 -8.55
C MET A 469 2.02 3.07 -9.55
N ARG A 470 1.75 3.42 -10.81
CA ARG A 470 2.80 3.76 -11.79
C ARG A 470 3.69 4.88 -11.29
N ALA A 471 3.10 5.99 -10.87
CA ALA A 471 3.85 7.17 -10.45
C ALA A 471 4.61 6.92 -9.13
N TYR A 472 4.04 6.14 -8.22
CA TYR A 472 4.73 5.72 -6.98
C TYR A 472 5.89 4.76 -7.24
N LEU A 473 5.72 3.79 -8.14
CA LEU A 473 6.78 2.88 -8.56
C LEU A 473 7.94 3.67 -9.17
N ARG A 474 7.63 4.56 -10.12
CA ARG A 474 8.63 5.44 -10.73
C ARG A 474 9.41 6.20 -9.67
N PHE A 475 8.73 6.92 -8.77
CA PHE A 475 9.42 7.66 -7.72
C PHE A 475 10.28 6.73 -6.85
N SER A 476 9.79 5.55 -6.48
CA SER A 476 10.51 4.64 -5.59
C SER A 476 11.84 4.19 -6.21
N MET A 477 11.88 4.05 -7.54
CA MET A 477 13.13 3.80 -8.26
C MET A 477 14.00 5.07 -8.35
N LEU A 478 13.49 6.19 -8.87
CA LEU A 478 14.30 7.40 -9.07
C LEU A 478 14.82 7.96 -7.74
N GLY A 479 13.94 8.13 -6.75
CA GLY A 479 14.28 8.60 -5.42
C GLY A 479 15.21 7.64 -4.67
N GLY A 480 15.03 6.33 -4.87
CA GLY A 480 15.95 5.32 -4.35
C GLY A 480 17.36 5.44 -4.93
N VAL A 481 17.49 5.60 -6.26
CA VAL A 481 18.77 5.85 -6.93
C VAL A 481 19.41 7.13 -6.41
N MET A 482 18.65 8.22 -6.28
CA MET A 482 19.15 9.48 -5.73
C MET A 482 19.64 9.33 -4.28
N ALA A 483 18.88 8.63 -3.42
CA ALA A 483 19.28 8.37 -2.05
C ALA A 483 20.54 7.49 -1.97
N GLN A 484 20.65 6.46 -2.80
CA GLN A 484 21.85 5.63 -2.89
C GLN A 484 23.05 6.45 -3.38
N HIS A 485 22.85 7.31 -4.37
CA HIS A 485 23.91 8.17 -4.90
C HIS A 485 24.47 9.11 -3.82
N LEU A 486 23.59 9.76 -3.06
CA LEU A 486 23.99 10.62 -1.95
C LEU A 486 24.78 9.87 -0.87
N ARG A 487 24.36 8.65 -0.54
CA ARG A 487 25.10 7.80 0.40
C ARG A 487 26.47 7.38 -0.13
N ASN A 488 26.58 7.09 -1.44
CA ASN A 488 27.87 6.81 -2.08
C ASN A 488 28.83 8.02 -2.01
N LEU A 489 28.27 9.24 -2.06
CA LEU A 489 28.97 10.51 -1.90
C LEU A 489 29.18 10.91 -0.42
N GLY A 490 28.88 10.05 0.54
CA GLY A 490 29.13 10.29 1.97
C GLY A 490 28.08 11.11 2.69
N HIS A 491 26.91 11.30 2.09
CA HIS A 491 25.79 12.01 2.72
C HIS A 491 24.68 11.03 3.09
N SER A 492 24.31 11.00 4.37
CA SER A 492 23.15 10.22 4.82
C SER A 492 21.92 10.66 4.03
N ALA A 493 21.16 9.68 3.52
CA ALA A 493 19.98 9.95 2.71
C ALA A 493 18.99 8.78 2.72
N LYS A 494 17.69 9.11 2.74
CA LYS A 494 16.59 8.14 2.64
C LYS A 494 15.55 8.60 1.62
N ALA A 495 15.10 7.69 0.76
CA ALA A 495 13.92 7.89 -0.06
C ALA A 495 12.64 7.59 0.73
N HIS A 496 11.69 8.53 0.77
CA HIS A 496 10.40 8.40 1.43
C HIS A 496 9.30 8.17 0.38
N THR A 497 8.89 6.92 0.24
CA THR A 497 7.93 6.45 -0.76
C THR A 497 6.52 6.29 -0.17
N VAL A 498 5.55 5.91 -1.02
CA VAL A 498 4.21 5.52 -0.55
C VAL A 498 4.22 4.27 0.34
N MET A 499 5.22 3.41 0.17
CA MET A 499 5.32 2.16 0.92
C MET A 499 6.10 2.34 2.22
N ASP A 500 7.08 3.23 2.26
CA ASP A 500 7.75 3.60 3.52
C ASP A 500 8.28 5.04 3.46
N GLY A 501 7.79 5.89 4.36
CA GLY A 501 8.19 7.28 4.49
C GLY A 501 7.95 7.81 5.90
N ASP A 502 8.77 8.75 6.34
CA ASP A 502 8.77 9.30 7.71
C ASP A 502 8.50 10.81 7.72
N VAL A 503 8.24 11.38 6.54
CA VAL A 503 7.94 12.79 6.31
C VAL A 503 6.60 12.96 5.62
N LEU A 504 5.97 14.10 5.88
CA LEU A 504 4.80 14.62 5.17
C LEU A 504 5.28 15.30 3.89
N GLN A 505 4.90 14.74 2.73
CA GLN A 505 5.34 15.26 1.43
C GLN A 505 4.70 16.59 1.01
N PRO A 506 3.39 16.85 1.24
CA PRO A 506 2.75 18.11 0.84
C PRO A 506 3.47 19.39 1.31
N PRO A 507 3.86 19.55 2.59
CA PRO A 507 4.57 20.76 3.00
C PRO A 507 5.94 20.90 2.32
N LEU A 508 6.65 19.80 2.05
CA LEU A 508 7.95 19.85 1.38
C LEU A 508 7.82 20.26 -0.09
N LEU A 509 6.75 19.86 -0.79
CA LEU A 509 6.45 20.37 -2.13
C LEU A 509 6.18 21.89 -2.14
N LEU A 510 5.46 22.37 -1.13
CA LEU A 510 5.12 23.78 -0.97
C LEU A 510 6.38 24.61 -0.71
N LEU A 511 7.22 24.19 0.23
CA LEU A 511 8.48 24.85 0.56
C LEU A 511 9.46 24.82 -0.62
N ALA A 512 9.51 23.73 -1.38
CA ALA A 512 10.33 23.60 -2.59
C ALA A 512 9.79 24.40 -3.80
N GLY A 513 8.66 25.11 -3.66
CA GLY A 513 8.07 25.92 -4.73
C GLY A 513 7.61 25.10 -5.94
N LEU A 514 7.12 23.88 -5.70
CA LEU A 514 6.60 23.00 -6.74
C LEU A 514 5.08 23.11 -6.95
N GLY A 515 4.40 23.87 -6.11
CA GLY A 515 2.97 24.13 -6.23
C GLY A 515 2.43 24.97 -5.07
N GLU A 516 1.12 25.16 -5.07
CA GLU A 516 0.39 25.87 -4.01
C GLU A 516 -0.71 24.98 -3.40
N VAL A 517 -1.14 25.30 -2.18
CA VAL A 517 -2.29 24.65 -1.53
C VAL A 517 -3.55 24.85 -2.39
N SER A 518 -4.31 23.78 -2.61
CA SER A 518 -5.50 23.79 -3.46
C SER A 518 -6.77 23.42 -2.69
N ARG A 519 -7.95 23.74 -3.26
CA ARG A 519 -9.25 23.35 -2.68
C ARG A 519 -9.41 21.84 -2.50
N ILE A 520 -8.70 21.02 -3.27
CA ILE A 520 -8.73 19.55 -3.12
C ILE A 520 -8.32 19.14 -1.69
N GLY A 521 -7.52 19.97 -1.01
CA GLY A 521 -7.08 19.79 0.36
C GLY A 521 -5.64 19.30 0.40
N GLU A 522 -5.44 18.01 0.65
CA GLU A 522 -4.13 17.35 0.82
C GLU A 522 -3.31 17.24 -0.48
N VAL A 523 -3.65 18.00 -1.53
CA VAL A 523 -2.97 17.98 -2.83
C VAL A 523 -2.42 19.37 -3.12
N ILE A 524 -1.09 19.47 -3.14
CA ILE A 524 -0.38 20.63 -3.67
C ILE A 524 -0.50 20.62 -5.19
N LEU A 525 -1.06 21.69 -5.75
CA LEU A 525 -1.34 21.78 -7.17
C LEU A 525 -0.17 22.46 -7.89
N ASN A 526 0.35 21.80 -8.91
CA ASN A 526 1.45 22.30 -9.72
C ASN A 526 0.94 23.20 -10.87
N PRO A 527 1.60 24.31 -11.21
CA PRO A 527 1.14 25.25 -12.24
C PRO A 527 1.12 24.69 -13.68
N PHE A 528 1.89 23.64 -13.96
CA PHE A 528 2.01 23.05 -15.31
C PHE A 528 1.25 21.73 -15.43
N LEU A 529 1.38 20.85 -14.43
CA LEU A 529 0.75 19.52 -14.37
C LEU A 529 -0.62 19.53 -13.69
N GLY A 530 -1.01 20.65 -13.07
CA GLY A 530 -2.19 20.72 -12.22
C GLY A 530 -2.05 19.79 -11.01
N PRO A 531 -3.15 19.18 -10.56
CA PRO A 531 -3.12 18.20 -9.47
C PRO A 531 -2.77 16.77 -9.94
N ARG A 532 -2.42 16.56 -11.22
CA ARG A 532 -2.22 15.23 -11.85
C ARG A 532 -0.89 14.58 -11.48
N LEU A 533 -0.54 14.56 -10.21
CA LEU A 533 0.79 14.16 -9.76
C LEU A 533 0.76 13.16 -8.62
N LYS A 534 1.85 12.42 -8.48
CA LYS A 534 2.31 11.87 -7.22
C LYS A 534 3.66 12.45 -6.89
N SER A 535 3.89 12.65 -5.61
CA SER A 535 5.17 13.09 -5.09
C SER A 535 5.92 11.98 -4.40
N GLY A 536 7.21 12.22 -4.22
CA GLY A 536 8.02 11.57 -3.22
C GLY A 536 9.18 12.46 -2.83
N VAL A 537 9.83 12.13 -1.71
CA VAL A 537 10.87 12.97 -1.12
C VAL A 537 12.12 12.14 -0.84
N VAL A 538 13.30 12.68 -1.13
CA VAL A 538 14.58 12.18 -0.61
C VAL A 538 15.07 13.18 0.43
N THR A 539 15.24 12.75 1.67
CA THR A 539 15.87 13.60 2.70
C THR A 539 17.36 13.28 2.79
N THR A 540 18.19 14.28 3.13
CA THR A 540 19.64 14.11 3.18
C THR A 540 20.35 15.11 4.08
N THR A 541 21.62 14.85 4.39
CA THR A 541 22.55 15.80 5.02
C THR A 541 23.39 16.59 4.02
N LEU A 542 23.26 16.38 2.71
CA LEU A 542 24.00 17.13 1.68
C LEU A 542 23.59 18.62 1.71
N PRO A 543 24.50 19.57 1.99
CA PRO A 543 24.16 20.99 1.97
C PRO A 543 23.72 21.44 0.57
N VAL A 544 22.56 22.09 0.48
CA VAL A 544 21.96 22.54 -0.79
C VAL A 544 21.36 23.94 -0.66
N THR A 545 21.42 24.71 -1.75
CA THR A 545 20.61 25.93 -1.86
C THR A 545 19.14 25.55 -2.07
N HIS A 546 18.24 26.15 -1.27
CA HIS A 546 16.81 25.89 -1.36
C HIS A 546 16.15 26.69 -2.46
N ASP A 547 15.12 26.10 -3.06
CA ASP A 547 14.13 26.84 -3.83
C ASP A 547 13.25 27.69 -2.91
N LYS A 548 12.59 28.68 -3.51
CA LYS A 548 11.59 29.49 -2.83
C LYS A 548 10.18 29.03 -3.20
N PRO A 549 9.20 29.12 -2.28
CA PRO A 549 7.78 28.99 -2.59
C PRO A 549 7.35 29.87 -3.78
N ILE A 550 6.25 29.49 -4.43
CA ILE A 550 5.70 30.17 -5.61
C ILE A 550 4.34 30.80 -5.34
N ASP A 551 4.01 31.83 -6.11
CA ASP A 551 2.69 32.43 -6.21
C ASP A 551 2.29 32.52 -7.68
N PHE A 552 1.39 31.64 -8.12
CA PHE A 552 0.83 31.65 -9.46
C PHE A 552 -0.67 31.98 -9.45
N GLY A 553 -1.16 32.61 -8.37
CA GLY A 553 -2.54 33.07 -8.24
C GLY A 553 -3.55 31.99 -7.83
N LEU A 554 -3.09 30.80 -7.41
CA LEU A 554 -3.98 29.67 -7.16
C LEU A 554 -4.99 29.93 -6.04
N GLN A 555 -4.57 30.61 -4.97
CA GLN A 555 -5.43 30.85 -3.80
C GLN A 555 -6.76 31.49 -4.21
N LYS A 556 -6.68 32.58 -4.97
CA LYS A 556 -7.85 33.32 -5.47
C LYS A 556 -8.63 32.51 -6.51
N PHE A 557 -7.96 31.71 -7.35
CA PHE A 557 -8.63 30.84 -8.30
C PHE A 557 -9.48 29.77 -7.59
N CYS A 558 -8.91 29.09 -6.59
CA CYS A 558 -9.60 28.06 -5.82
C CYS A 558 -10.70 28.64 -4.93
N GLU A 559 -10.54 29.84 -4.37
CA GLU A 559 -11.61 30.55 -3.64
C GLU A 559 -12.90 30.68 -4.48
N ALA A 560 -12.74 30.94 -5.79
CA ALA A 560 -13.85 31.13 -6.72
C ALA A 560 -14.31 29.87 -7.47
N CYS A 561 -13.58 28.75 -7.37
CA CYS A 561 -13.85 27.53 -8.14
C CYS A 561 -14.17 26.34 -7.22
N ASN A 562 -15.33 25.71 -7.43
CA ASN A 562 -15.80 24.54 -6.66
C ASN A 562 -15.87 23.25 -7.48
N LYS A 563 -15.28 23.19 -8.69
CA LYS A 563 -15.41 22.03 -9.59
C LYS A 563 -14.95 20.72 -8.95
N CYS A 564 -13.81 20.69 -8.26
CA CYS A 564 -13.35 19.48 -7.58
C CYS A 564 -14.27 19.04 -6.43
N ALA A 565 -14.89 20.00 -5.72
CA ALA A 565 -15.86 19.73 -4.66
C ALA A 565 -17.16 19.14 -5.21
N ARG A 566 -17.70 19.78 -6.26
CA ARG A 566 -18.90 19.35 -6.99
C ARG A 566 -18.75 17.94 -7.56
N GLU A 567 -17.58 17.62 -8.11
CA GLU A 567 -17.34 16.34 -8.78
C GLU A 567 -16.87 15.22 -7.84
N CYS A 568 -16.74 15.48 -6.53
CA CYS A 568 -16.27 14.52 -5.54
C CYS A 568 -17.36 13.47 -5.22
N PRO A 569 -17.17 12.18 -5.55
CA PRO A 569 -18.21 11.16 -5.35
C PRO A 569 -18.60 10.94 -3.89
N SER A 570 -17.68 11.18 -2.96
CA SER A 570 -17.91 11.01 -1.52
C SER A 570 -18.33 12.30 -0.80
N GLY A 571 -18.38 13.43 -1.51
CA GLY A 571 -18.63 14.74 -0.91
C GLY A 571 -17.59 15.14 0.15
N ALA A 572 -16.34 14.68 0.02
CA ALA A 572 -15.29 14.90 1.01
C ALA A 572 -14.60 16.28 0.90
N ILE A 573 -14.71 16.95 -0.24
CA ILE A 573 -14.01 18.21 -0.50
C ILE A 573 -14.93 19.37 -0.12
N THR A 574 -14.40 20.33 0.65
CA THR A 574 -15.14 21.50 1.11
C THR A 574 -15.39 22.52 -0.01
N ALA A 575 -16.63 23.01 -0.08
CA ALA A 575 -17.01 24.20 -0.87
C ALA A 575 -16.78 25.51 -0.09
N GLY A 576 -16.45 25.41 1.20
CA GLY A 576 -16.26 26.54 2.11
C GLY A 576 -14.90 27.24 2.00
N PRO A 577 -14.60 28.18 2.93
CA PRO A 577 -13.35 28.91 2.98
C PRO A 577 -12.19 28.04 3.51
N LYS A 578 -10.95 28.56 3.38
CA LYS A 578 -9.78 28.01 4.08
C LYS A 578 -9.92 28.22 5.59
N LYS A 579 -9.37 27.29 6.36
CA LYS A 579 -9.35 27.32 7.83
C LYS A 579 -8.00 26.81 8.35
N MET A 580 -7.70 27.13 9.60
CA MET A 580 -6.49 26.62 10.27
C MET A 580 -6.69 25.18 10.71
N PHE A 581 -5.72 24.32 10.38
CA PHE A 581 -5.65 22.93 10.81
C PHE A 581 -4.20 22.62 11.20
N ASN A 582 -3.96 22.23 12.45
CA ASN A 582 -2.63 21.86 12.95
C ASN A 582 -1.58 22.95 12.70
N GLY A 583 -1.94 24.21 12.92
CA GLY A 583 -1.03 25.35 12.78
C GLY A 583 -0.83 25.84 11.33
N TYR A 584 -1.53 25.30 10.33
CA TYR A 584 -1.44 25.78 8.94
C TYR A 584 -2.81 25.99 8.29
N GLU A 585 -2.87 26.93 7.35
CA GLU A 585 -4.08 27.29 6.61
C GLU A 585 -4.32 26.36 5.41
N ILE A 586 -5.52 25.77 5.31
CA ILE A 586 -5.87 24.80 4.26
C ILE A 586 -7.38 24.73 4.00
N TRP A 587 -7.77 24.30 2.79
CA TRP A 587 -9.10 23.74 2.56
C TRP A 587 -9.14 22.28 3.03
N LYS A 588 -9.37 22.07 4.33
CA LYS A 588 -9.32 20.71 4.88
C LYS A 588 -10.48 19.85 4.35
N SER A 589 -10.15 18.75 3.67
CA SER A 589 -11.13 17.75 3.25
C SER A 589 -11.51 16.80 4.40
N ASP A 590 -12.70 16.20 4.33
CA ASP A 590 -13.08 15.05 5.16
C ASP A 590 -12.30 13.82 4.67
N SER A 591 -11.10 13.66 5.22
CA SER A 591 -10.19 12.60 4.79
C SER A 591 -10.76 11.22 5.11
N GLN A 592 -11.60 11.05 6.16
CA GLN A 592 -12.25 9.78 6.48
C GLN A 592 -13.21 9.37 5.35
N LYS A 593 -14.10 10.27 4.90
CA LYS A 593 -14.99 10.03 3.74
C LYS A 593 -14.20 9.68 2.48
N CYS A 594 -13.13 10.42 2.21
CA CYS A 594 -12.26 10.17 1.04
C CYS A 594 -11.60 8.78 1.10
N ALA A 595 -10.97 8.44 2.23
CA ALA A 595 -10.31 7.16 2.42
C ALA A 595 -11.31 6.00 2.35
N THR A 596 -12.45 6.10 3.04
CA THR A 596 -13.52 5.08 2.98
C THR A 596 -13.95 4.84 1.53
N TYR A 597 -14.29 5.90 0.78
CA TYR A 597 -14.71 5.75 -0.61
C TYR A 597 -13.63 5.10 -1.48
N ARG A 598 -12.38 5.55 -1.36
CA ARG A 598 -11.25 4.99 -2.13
C ARG A 598 -11.08 3.49 -1.84
N ILE A 599 -11.09 3.12 -0.57
CA ILE A 599 -10.85 1.74 -0.13
C ILE A 599 -12.01 0.82 -0.54
N THR A 600 -13.25 1.27 -0.34
CA THR A 600 -14.45 0.43 -0.53
C THR A 600 -15.15 0.64 -1.87
N ASN A 601 -14.52 1.32 -2.84
CA ASN A 601 -15.10 1.55 -4.16
C ASN A 601 -15.38 0.21 -4.86
N GLN A 602 -16.63 -0.06 -5.25
CA GLN A 602 -17.00 -1.32 -5.89
C GLN A 602 -17.06 -1.23 -7.43
N GLY A 603 -17.31 -0.04 -7.98
CA GLY A 603 -17.35 0.19 -9.44
C GLY A 603 -15.99 0.50 -10.06
N GLY A 604 -14.91 0.29 -9.33
CA GLY A 604 -13.55 0.61 -9.75
C GLY A 604 -12.54 0.43 -8.63
N ALA A 605 -11.32 0.94 -8.81
CA ALA A 605 -10.24 0.76 -7.85
C ALA A 605 -9.63 2.09 -7.40
N MET A 606 -9.82 2.42 -6.12
CA MET A 606 -9.49 3.73 -5.53
C MET A 606 -10.25 4.87 -6.21
N CYS A 607 -9.77 6.11 -6.05
CA CYS A 607 -10.34 7.29 -6.68
C CYS A 607 -9.27 8.39 -6.74
N GLY A 608 -9.31 9.16 -7.82
CA GLY A 608 -8.53 10.34 -8.16
C GLY A 608 -9.31 11.35 -9.00
N ARG A 609 -10.66 11.30 -8.96
CA ARG A 609 -11.56 12.12 -9.80
C ARG A 609 -11.38 13.63 -9.62
N CYS A 610 -11.00 14.08 -8.42
CA CYS A 610 -10.69 15.49 -8.16
C CYS A 610 -9.53 16.00 -9.02
N MET A 611 -8.56 15.14 -9.36
CA MET A 611 -7.44 15.50 -10.24
C MET A 611 -7.92 15.63 -11.69
N LYS A 612 -8.70 14.66 -12.16
CA LYS A 612 -9.25 14.63 -13.53
C LYS A 612 -10.06 15.88 -13.85
N THR A 613 -10.93 16.29 -12.93
CA THR A 613 -11.93 17.34 -13.16
C THR A 613 -11.41 18.75 -12.90
N CYS A 614 -10.20 18.89 -12.35
CA CYS A 614 -9.62 20.20 -12.09
C CYS A 614 -9.34 20.95 -13.42
N PRO A 615 -9.69 22.24 -13.55
CA PRO A 615 -9.39 23.02 -14.76
C PRO A 615 -7.88 23.18 -15.07
N TRP A 616 -7.02 22.91 -14.08
CA TRP A 616 -5.56 22.92 -14.24
C TRP A 616 -5.00 21.60 -14.78
N ASN A 617 -5.82 20.56 -14.93
CA ASN A 617 -5.45 19.32 -15.59
C ASN A 617 -5.43 19.52 -17.12
N LEU A 618 -4.32 20.08 -17.61
CA LEU A 618 -4.15 20.49 -19.01
C LEU A 618 -3.25 19.51 -19.77
N GLU A 619 -3.42 19.46 -21.09
CA GLU A 619 -2.60 18.64 -21.99
C GLU A 619 -1.22 19.25 -22.23
N GLY A 620 -1.10 20.58 -22.15
CA GLY A 620 0.13 21.32 -22.48
C GLY A 620 0.13 21.87 -23.91
N LEU A 621 -1.06 22.17 -24.45
CA LEU A 621 -1.21 22.72 -25.79
C LEU A 621 -0.88 24.22 -25.82
N PHE A 622 -0.38 24.69 -26.96
CA PHE A 622 -0.23 26.12 -27.22
C PHE A 622 -1.57 26.87 -27.08
N ALA A 623 -2.68 26.25 -27.52
CA ALA A 623 -4.03 26.80 -27.39
C ALA A 623 -4.51 26.98 -25.93
N GLU A 624 -3.86 26.33 -24.96
CA GLU A 624 -4.18 26.45 -23.53
C GLU A 624 -3.40 27.57 -22.84
N ALA A 625 -2.38 28.14 -23.50
CA ALA A 625 -1.55 29.19 -22.92
C ALA A 625 -2.35 30.44 -22.48
N PRO A 626 -3.34 30.95 -23.26
CA PRO A 626 -4.17 32.07 -22.82
C PRO A 626 -5.01 31.76 -21.59
N PHE A 627 -5.57 30.55 -21.50
CA PHE A 627 -6.32 30.10 -20.31
C PHE A 627 -5.42 30.08 -19.08
N ARG A 628 -4.24 29.45 -19.18
CA ARG A 628 -3.28 29.38 -18.06
C ARG A 628 -2.84 30.77 -17.62
N TRP A 629 -2.51 31.65 -18.58
CA TRP A 629 -2.11 33.02 -18.27
C TRP A 629 -3.22 33.78 -17.54
N ALA A 630 -4.47 33.70 -18.01
CA ALA A 630 -5.61 34.35 -17.37
C ALA A 630 -5.88 33.75 -15.97
N ALA A 631 -5.82 32.44 -15.82
CA ALA A 631 -6.02 31.75 -14.54
C ALA A 631 -4.96 32.16 -13.50
N SER A 632 -3.72 32.42 -13.92
CA SER A 632 -2.65 32.88 -13.03
C SER A 632 -2.64 34.38 -12.74
N ASN A 633 -3.05 35.22 -13.70
CA ASN A 633 -2.82 36.68 -13.63
C ASN A 633 -4.10 37.50 -13.49
N ILE A 634 -5.28 36.91 -13.75
CA ILE A 634 -6.58 37.61 -13.66
C ILE A 634 -7.49 36.82 -12.71
N PRO A 635 -7.28 36.91 -11.39
CA PRO A 635 -8.00 36.07 -10.44
C PRO A 635 -9.52 36.24 -10.46
N ALA A 636 -10.01 37.45 -10.79
CA ALA A 636 -11.43 37.74 -10.95
C ALA A 636 -12.10 36.93 -12.08
N ALA A 637 -11.32 36.38 -13.02
CA ALA A 637 -11.83 35.56 -14.11
C ALA A 637 -12.12 34.11 -13.71
N ALA A 638 -11.69 33.65 -12.51
CA ALA A 638 -11.78 32.24 -12.12
C ALA A 638 -13.19 31.62 -12.24
N PRO A 639 -14.30 32.27 -11.83
CA PRO A 639 -15.64 31.71 -12.01
C PRO A 639 -16.03 31.55 -13.49
N LEU A 640 -15.65 32.52 -14.33
CA LEU A 640 -15.92 32.48 -15.77
C LEU A 640 -15.09 31.39 -16.45
N LEU A 641 -13.81 31.27 -16.08
CA LEU A 641 -12.89 30.26 -16.60
C LEU A 641 -13.36 28.84 -16.23
N ALA A 642 -13.83 28.63 -15.00
CA ALA A 642 -14.41 27.35 -14.59
C ALA A 642 -15.70 27.00 -15.37
N LYS A 643 -16.58 27.98 -15.59
CA LYS A 643 -17.78 27.77 -16.43
C LYS A 643 -17.42 27.49 -17.90
N LEU A 644 -16.41 28.16 -18.43
CA LEU A 644 -15.90 27.91 -19.78
C LEU A 644 -15.35 26.48 -19.88
N ASP A 645 -14.56 26.04 -18.89
CA ASP A 645 -14.01 24.69 -18.78
C ASP A 645 -15.10 23.60 -18.79
N ASP A 646 -16.20 23.82 -18.06
CA ASP A 646 -17.40 22.97 -18.11
C ASP A 646 -18.05 22.98 -19.51
N LYS A 647 -18.22 24.16 -20.12
CA LYS A 647 -18.87 24.31 -21.43
C LYS A 647 -18.10 23.62 -22.56
N VAL A 648 -16.77 23.63 -22.51
CA VAL A 648 -15.92 22.91 -23.49
C VAL A 648 -15.80 21.40 -23.17
N GLY A 649 -16.44 20.94 -22.09
CA GLY A 649 -16.50 19.53 -21.71
C GLY A 649 -15.19 18.98 -21.16
N LYS A 650 -14.30 19.82 -20.60
CA LYS A 650 -13.08 19.34 -19.96
C LYS A 650 -13.41 18.60 -18.66
N GLY A 651 -12.84 17.40 -18.52
CA GLY A 651 -13.17 16.46 -17.44
C GLY A 651 -14.26 15.43 -17.79
N ARG A 652 -14.81 15.44 -19.01
CA ARG A 652 -15.66 14.34 -19.52
C ARG A 652 -14.82 13.11 -19.87
N LEU A 653 -15.47 11.99 -20.13
CA LEU A 653 -14.82 10.77 -20.61
C LEU A 653 -14.44 10.90 -22.10
N ASN A 654 -13.23 10.50 -22.43
CA ASN A 654 -12.80 10.34 -23.82
C ASN A 654 -12.61 8.84 -24.16
N PRO A 655 -13.56 8.18 -24.84
CA PRO A 655 -13.49 6.75 -25.11
C PRO A 655 -12.28 6.35 -25.97
N VAL A 656 -11.73 7.27 -26.79
CA VAL A 656 -10.50 7.02 -27.59
C VAL A 656 -9.29 6.74 -26.69
N LYS A 657 -9.33 7.24 -25.45
CA LYS A 657 -8.26 7.09 -24.46
C LYS A 657 -8.52 5.96 -23.46
N LYS A 658 -9.67 5.30 -23.51
CA LYS A 658 -9.93 4.09 -22.71
C LYS A 658 -9.27 2.89 -23.40
N TRP A 659 -8.13 2.45 -22.88
CA TRP A 659 -7.33 1.36 -23.46
C TRP A 659 -7.28 0.10 -22.58
N TRP A 660 -7.68 0.21 -21.32
CA TRP A 660 -7.61 -0.90 -20.37
C TRP A 660 -8.87 -1.76 -20.40
N TRP A 661 -8.72 -3.00 -19.95
CA TRP A 661 -9.84 -3.90 -19.70
C TRP A 661 -10.39 -3.69 -18.30
N ASP A 662 -11.71 -3.66 -18.19
CA ASP A 662 -12.38 -3.63 -16.90
C ASP A 662 -12.45 -5.07 -16.36
N ILE A 663 -11.41 -5.46 -15.62
CA ILE A 663 -11.29 -6.77 -14.97
C ILE A 663 -10.98 -6.60 -13.48
N GLU A 664 -11.58 -7.46 -12.67
CA GLU A 664 -11.54 -7.45 -11.21
C GLU A 664 -11.01 -8.78 -10.69
N ARG A 665 -10.10 -8.73 -9.71
CA ARG A 665 -9.61 -9.92 -9.02
C ARG A 665 -10.71 -10.54 -8.15
N LYS A 666 -11.10 -11.77 -8.45
CA LYS A 666 -12.04 -12.58 -7.66
C LYS A 666 -11.33 -13.27 -6.47
N PRO A 667 -12.08 -13.77 -5.46
CA PRO A 667 -11.50 -14.52 -4.34
C PRO A 667 -10.66 -15.74 -4.76
N SER A 668 -10.98 -16.36 -5.89
CA SER A 668 -10.20 -17.46 -6.50
C SER A 668 -8.80 -17.03 -7.00
N GLY A 669 -8.54 -15.72 -7.10
CA GLY A 669 -7.34 -15.16 -7.71
C GLY A 669 -7.47 -14.89 -9.22
N GLN A 670 -8.52 -15.41 -9.87
CA GLN A 670 -8.83 -15.12 -11.28
C GLN A 670 -9.20 -13.64 -11.47
N PHE A 671 -8.77 -13.03 -12.57
CA PHE A 671 -9.30 -11.72 -12.99
C PHE A 671 -10.47 -11.91 -13.96
N ASP A 672 -11.64 -11.37 -13.63
CA ASP A 672 -12.85 -11.55 -14.43
C ASP A 672 -13.68 -10.26 -14.42
N THR A 673 -14.76 -10.24 -15.19
CA THR A 673 -15.74 -9.18 -15.30
C THR A 673 -16.14 -8.66 -13.90
N PRO A 674 -16.11 -7.33 -13.68
CA PRO A 674 -16.52 -6.71 -12.43
C PRO A 674 -17.87 -7.19 -11.92
N ALA A 675 -17.96 -7.45 -10.62
CA ALA A 675 -19.23 -7.85 -9.99
C ALA A 675 -20.26 -6.71 -9.95
N GLN A 676 -19.79 -5.46 -9.96
CA GLN A 676 -20.62 -4.25 -9.93
C GLN A 676 -20.39 -3.42 -11.20
N PRO A 677 -21.39 -2.59 -11.59
CA PRO A 677 -21.25 -1.69 -12.73
C PRO A 677 -20.01 -0.80 -12.63
N VAL A 678 -19.26 -0.69 -13.74
CA VAL A 678 -18.07 0.16 -13.82
C VAL A 678 -18.48 1.63 -13.69
N ASN A 679 -17.78 2.38 -12.85
CA ASN A 679 -17.98 3.82 -12.72
C ASN A 679 -17.64 4.51 -14.06
N ALA A 680 -18.63 5.19 -14.64
CA ALA A 680 -18.49 5.97 -15.87
C ALA A 680 -19.15 7.34 -15.70
N ARG A 681 -18.59 8.17 -14.81
CA ARG A 681 -19.21 9.42 -14.37
C ARG A 681 -18.96 10.57 -15.34
N ASP A 682 -20.03 11.19 -15.82
CA ASP A 682 -19.99 12.45 -16.55
C ASP A 682 -19.85 13.66 -15.60
N LEU A 683 -19.71 14.87 -16.15
CA LEU A 683 -19.73 16.11 -15.36
C LEU A 683 -21.13 16.37 -14.77
N GLN A 684 -21.16 17.03 -13.62
CA GLN A 684 -22.40 17.41 -12.92
C GLN A 684 -22.57 18.95 -12.90
N PRO A 685 -22.71 19.62 -14.06
CA PRO A 685 -22.72 21.08 -14.12
C PRO A 685 -23.91 21.72 -13.39
N ASP A 686 -25.02 20.99 -13.26
CA ASP A 686 -26.27 21.45 -12.65
C ASP A 686 -26.33 21.22 -11.13
N LEU A 687 -25.31 20.57 -10.54
CA LEU A 687 -25.23 20.35 -9.09
C LEU A 687 -24.87 21.65 -8.37
N ASP A 688 -25.84 22.22 -7.66
CA ASP A 688 -25.66 23.39 -6.79
C ASP A 688 -25.15 22.95 -5.41
N LEU A 689 -23.82 22.93 -5.24
CA LEU A 689 -23.18 22.56 -3.98
C LEU A 689 -23.06 23.77 -3.05
N LYS A 690 -23.80 23.74 -1.94
CA LYS A 690 -23.76 24.78 -0.89
C LYS A 690 -22.92 24.32 0.29
N PHE A 691 -22.10 25.23 0.83
CA PHE A 691 -21.22 24.92 1.95
C PHE A 691 -22.01 24.64 3.23
N GLU A 692 -23.11 25.34 3.44
CA GLU A 692 -23.97 25.26 4.63
C GLU A 692 -24.63 23.88 4.76
N ASP A 693 -24.80 23.18 3.64
CA ASP A 693 -25.37 21.84 3.58
C ASP A 693 -24.31 20.72 3.78
N GLN A 694 -23.02 21.07 3.90
CA GLN A 694 -21.94 20.10 4.06
C GLN A 694 -21.62 19.78 5.52
N THR A 695 -21.86 18.52 5.92
CA THR A 695 -21.30 17.96 7.16
C THR A 695 -19.97 17.26 6.89
N LEU A 696 -18.88 17.86 7.37
CA LEU A 696 -17.50 17.38 7.21
C LEU A 696 -16.86 17.10 8.58
N ALA A 697 -15.98 16.10 8.63
CA ALA A 697 -15.19 15.77 9.81
C ALA A 697 -13.69 15.97 9.56
N VAL A 698 -12.96 16.42 10.58
CA VAL A 698 -11.48 16.54 10.55
C VAL A 698 -10.87 15.97 11.83
N TYR A 699 -9.61 15.52 11.73
CA TYR A 699 -8.91 14.84 12.82
C TYR A 699 -7.59 15.55 13.13
N PRO A 700 -7.64 16.68 13.86
CA PRO A 700 -6.44 17.42 14.26
C PRO A 700 -5.61 16.62 15.27
N ALA A 701 -4.44 17.13 15.64
CA ALA A 701 -3.53 16.46 16.56
C ALA A 701 -4.18 15.94 17.87
N PRO A 702 -5.11 16.66 18.54
CA PRO A 702 -5.82 16.14 19.72
C PRO A 702 -6.70 14.90 19.46
N LEU A 703 -7.10 14.67 18.20
CA LEU A 703 -7.89 13.50 17.76
C LEU A 703 -7.05 12.49 16.96
N ALA A 704 -5.72 12.67 16.91
CA ALA A 704 -4.82 11.70 16.32
C ALA A 704 -4.72 10.45 17.21
N PRO A 705 -4.54 9.26 16.62
CA PRO A 705 -4.46 8.04 17.40
C PRO A 705 -3.14 7.97 18.19
N HIS A 706 -3.07 7.05 19.13
CA HIS A 706 -1.81 6.69 19.78
C HIS A 706 -0.76 6.18 18.75
N PRO A 707 0.55 6.21 19.06
CA PRO A 707 1.58 5.90 18.06
C PRO A 707 1.77 4.40 17.75
N TRP A 708 1.32 3.52 18.64
CA TRP A 708 1.58 2.08 18.54
C TRP A 708 0.74 1.38 17.46
N PRO A 709 1.22 0.27 16.85
CA PRO A 709 0.49 -0.48 15.84
C PRO A 709 -0.59 -1.37 16.48
N TYR A 710 -1.61 -0.71 17.05
CA TYR A 710 -2.77 -1.32 17.69
C TYR A 710 -4.04 -0.56 17.27
N PRO A 711 -5.24 -1.18 17.29
CA PRO A 711 -6.49 -0.49 16.96
C PRO A 711 -6.80 0.70 17.88
N ASP A 712 -7.32 1.78 17.30
CA ASP A 712 -7.75 3.00 17.99
C ASP A 712 -8.95 3.61 17.24
N PRO A 713 -10.19 3.17 17.54
CA PRO A 713 -11.39 3.53 16.78
C PRO A 713 -11.61 5.04 16.59
N MET A 714 -12.07 5.43 15.40
CA MET A 714 -12.32 6.83 15.07
C MET A 714 -13.62 7.35 15.69
N ASN A 715 -13.55 8.48 16.40
CA ASN A 715 -14.74 9.22 16.82
C ASN A 715 -15.13 10.26 15.74
N ARG A 716 -16.14 9.93 14.93
CA ARG A 716 -16.58 10.81 13.83
C ARG A 716 -17.29 12.08 14.32
N GLU A 717 -18.12 11.99 15.36
CA GLU A 717 -18.82 13.16 15.92
C GLU A 717 -17.84 14.18 16.50
N ALA A 718 -16.79 13.72 17.21
CA ALA A 718 -15.70 14.59 17.64
C ALA A 718 -15.00 15.26 16.45
N GLY A 719 -14.83 14.54 15.34
CA GLY A 719 -14.27 15.10 14.11
C GLY A 719 -15.16 16.15 13.43
N ILE A 720 -16.48 15.99 13.48
CA ILE A 720 -17.45 16.97 12.97
C ILE A 720 -17.41 18.23 13.85
N ALA A 721 -17.43 18.06 15.17
CA ALA A 721 -17.29 19.16 16.11
C ALA A 721 -15.97 19.91 15.91
N ALA A 722 -14.86 19.18 15.71
CA ALA A 722 -13.56 19.76 15.42
C ALA A 722 -13.55 20.55 14.10
N HIS A 723 -14.25 20.10 13.06
CA HIS A 723 -14.36 20.83 11.79
C HIS A 723 -15.12 22.14 11.97
N ALA A 724 -16.24 22.11 12.70
CA ALA A 724 -17.02 23.32 13.01
C ALA A 724 -16.22 24.33 13.84
N ALA A 725 -15.33 23.85 14.71
CA ALA A 725 -14.48 24.68 15.57
C ALA A 725 -13.25 25.29 14.86
N LEU A 726 -12.96 24.95 13.60
CA LEU A 726 -11.78 25.48 12.92
C LEU A 726 -11.85 27.00 12.71
N LEU A 727 -10.77 27.66 13.07
CA LEU A 727 -10.64 29.12 13.01
C LEU A 727 -10.16 29.61 11.64
N SER A 728 -10.39 30.89 11.36
CA SER A 728 -9.69 31.57 10.27
C SER A 728 -8.22 31.81 10.62
N ALA A 729 -7.37 32.03 9.61
CA ALA A 729 -5.97 32.38 9.84
C ALA A 729 -5.80 33.69 10.64
N ASP A 730 -6.66 34.68 10.42
CA ASP A 730 -6.62 35.97 11.12
C ASP A 730 -7.00 35.82 12.60
N GLU A 731 -8.00 34.99 12.90
CA GLU A 731 -8.39 34.71 14.28
C GLU A 731 -7.31 33.91 15.02
N HIS A 732 -6.69 32.92 14.37
CA HIS A 732 -5.55 32.19 14.91
C HIS A 732 -4.39 33.14 15.24
N ARG A 733 -4.01 34.03 14.31
CA ARG A 733 -2.97 35.04 14.54
C ARG A 733 -3.30 35.94 15.73
N ARG A 734 -4.56 36.40 15.83
CA ARG A 734 -5.02 37.24 16.95
C ARG A 734 -4.88 36.54 18.29
N LYS A 735 -5.31 35.27 18.38
CA LYS A 735 -5.22 34.47 19.62
C LYS A 735 -3.77 34.16 19.99
N THR A 736 -2.96 33.72 19.03
CA THR A 736 -1.51 33.47 19.26
C THR A 736 -0.80 34.75 19.72
N ALA A 737 -1.09 35.91 19.11
CA ALA A 737 -0.51 37.20 19.52
C ALA A 737 -0.96 37.65 20.92
N ALA A 738 -2.14 37.21 21.38
CA ALA A 738 -2.62 37.44 22.74
C ALA A 738 -2.01 36.49 23.78
N GLY A 739 -1.25 35.47 23.36
CA GLY A 739 -0.69 34.43 24.23
C GLY A 739 -1.66 33.31 24.57
N ASP A 740 -2.84 33.26 23.93
CA ASP A 740 -3.79 32.17 24.09
C ASP A 740 -3.21 30.87 23.50
N THR A 741 -3.54 29.73 24.11
CA THR A 741 -3.08 28.41 23.64
C THR A 741 -4.21 27.39 23.43
N ASP A 742 -5.46 27.78 23.71
CA ASP A 742 -6.64 26.90 23.64
C ASP A 742 -7.01 26.51 22.20
N HIS A 743 -6.62 27.32 21.22
CA HIS A 743 -6.80 27.05 19.78
C HIS A 743 -5.67 26.21 19.17
N LEU A 744 -4.59 25.96 19.90
CA LEU A 744 -3.46 25.20 19.38
C LEU A 744 -3.80 23.70 19.40
N HIS A 745 -3.64 23.07 18.24
CA HIS A 745 -3.78 21.62 18.13
C HIS A 745 -2.51 20.96 18.65
N LEU A 746 -2.52 20.52 19.91
CA LEU A 746 -1.37 19.85 20.52
C LEU A 746 -1.56 18.32 20.46
N TYR A 747 -0.49 17.61 20.12
CA TYR A 747 -0.45 16.15 20.22
C TYR A 747 0.15 15.76 21.57
N LYS A 748 -0.53 14.86 22.31
CA LYS A 748 -0.03 14.32 23.58
C LYS A 748 -0.19 12.81 23.56
N VAL A 749 0.91 12.09 23.80
CA VAL A 749 0.86 10.64 24.07
C VAL A 749 0.59 10.47 25.56
N GLY A 750 -0.50 9.81 25.92
CA GLY A 750 -0.80 9.47 27.32
C GLY A 750 0.28 8.54 27.92
N SER A 751 0.35 8.46 29.24
CA SER A 751 1.30 7.56 29.93
C SER A 751 0.87 6.09 29.95
N ASP A 752 -0.42 5.80 29.70
CA ASP A 752 -0.92 4.43 29.62
C ASP A 752 -0.80 3.91 28.20
N THR A 753 0.05 2.91 28.02
CA THR A 753 0.29 2.27 26.73
C THR A 753 -0.67 1.10 26.56
N PRO A 754 -1.43 1.01 25.45
CA PRO A 754 -2.38 -0.09 25.21
C PRO A 754 -1.69 -1.43 24.91
N VAL A 755 -0.39 -1.42 24.64
CA VAL A 755 0.40 -2.59 24.22
C VAL A 755 1.70 -2.76 25.02
N LEU A 756 2.18 -4.00 25.04
CA LEU A 756 3.53 -4.36 25.47
C LEU A 756 4.44 -4.47 24.24
N ASP A 757 5.62 -3.85 24.31
CA ASP A 757 6.66 -3.95 23.28
C ASP A 757 7.62 -5.11 23.60
N LEU A 758 7.43 -6.25 22.95
CA LEU A 758 8.10 -7.51 23.29
C LEU A 758 8.96 -8.03 22.13
N ARG A 759 9.79 -9.04 22.41
CA ARG A 759 10.61 -9.73 21.40
C ARG A 759 10.33 -11.23 21.42
N ILE A 760 10.31 -11.83 20.23
CA ILE A 760 10.36 -13.28 20.09
C ILE A 760 11.80 -13.72 20.39
N THR A 761 12.00 -14.46 21.48
CA THR A 761 13.33 -14.94 21.89
C THR A 761 13.64 -16.31 21.31
N GLU A 762 12.62 -17.11 21.01
CA GLU A 762 12.75 -18.45 20.44
C GLU A 762 11.53 -18.83 19.61
N VAL A 763 11.76 -19.66 18.57
CA VAL A 763 10.71 -20.31 17.77
C VAL A 763 11.05 -21.78 17.67
N ILE A 764 10.17 -22.65 18.17
CA ILE A 764 10.36 -24.10 18.16
C ILE A 764 9.26 -24.71 17.29
N ARG A 765 9.63 -25.41 16.22
CA ARG A 765 8.67 -26.14 15.39
C ARG A 765 8.43 -27.51 16.01
N LEU A 766 7.23 -27.73 16.52
CA LEU A 766 6.84 -29.00 17.13
C LEU A 766 6.50 -30.06 16.06
N ASN A 767 5.86 -29.63 14.97
CA ASN A 767 5.58 -30.46 13.80
C ASN A 767 5.41 -29.58 12.54
N ALA A 768 4.86 -30.14 11.46
CA ALA A 768 4.68 -29.44 10.19
C ALA A 768 3.71 -28.23 10.25
N THR A 769 2.83 -28.17 11.26
CA THR A 769 1.75 -27.16 11.35
C THR A 769 1.73 -26.40 12.69
N THR A 770 2.50 -26.79 13.69
CA THR A 770 2.47 -26.19 15.04
C THR A 770 3.85 -25.70 15.45
N ALA A 771 3.91 -24.46 15.94
CA ALA A 771 5.13 -23.85 16.45
C ALA A 771 4.89 -23.12 17.79
N LEU A 772 5.89 -23.19 18.67
CA LEU A 772 5.97 -22.44 19.93
C LEU A 772 6.74 -21.15 19.73
N TYR A 773 6.30 -20.12 20.46
CA TYR A 773 6.93 -18.81 20.48
C TYR A 773 7.17 -18.39 21.92
N ASP A 774 8.44 -18.21 22.27
CA ASP A 774 8.84 -17.61 23.53
C ASP A 774 8.97 -16.10 23.34
N ILE A 775 8.35 -15.35 24.23
CA ILE A 775 8.20 -13.90 24.14
C ILE A 775 8.67 -13.28 25.45
N ALA A 776 9.58 -12.31 25.39
CA ALA A 776 10.09 -11.62 26.58
C ALA A 776 10.21 -10.11 26.36
N HIS A 777 10.37 -9.39 27.47
CA HIS A 777 10.74 -7.98 27.44
C HIS A 777 12.17 -7.84 26.87
N PRO A 778 12.44 -6.92 25.92
CA PRO A 778 13.76 -6.77 25.30
C PRO A 778 14.89 -6.52 26.30
N GLU A 779 14.59 -5.86 27.43
CA GLU A 779 15.54 -5.52 28.49
C GLU A 779 15.52 -6.53 29.67
N GLY A 780 14.75 -7.62 29.58
CA GLY A 780 14.69 -8.65 30.63
C GLY A 780 13.87 -8.28 31.88
N HIS A 781 13.08 -7.20 31.82
CA HIS A 781 12.13 -6.83 32.87
C HIS A 781 11.02 -7.88 33.02
N ASP A 782 10.40 -7.89 34.20
CA ASP A 782 9.24 -8.74 34.47
C ASP A 782 8.03 -8.27 33.66
N LEU A 783 7.41 -9.22 32.98
CA LEU A 783 6.16 -9.05 32.26
C LEU A 783 4.99 -8.89 33.25
N PRO A 784 3.87 -8.26 32.85
CA PRO A 784 2.66 -8.23 33.66
C PRO A 784 2.24 -9.63 34.14
N ALA A 785 1.72 -9.70 35.37
CA ALA A 785 1.17 -10.95 35.87
C ALA A 785 -0.07 -11.35 35.07
N TRP A 786 -0.32 -12.65 34.97
CA TRP A 786 -1.47 -13.25 34.31
C TRP A 786 -1.94 -14.48 35.08
N SER A 787 -3.18 -14.88 34.89
CA SER A 787 -3.76 -16.10 35.48
C SER A 787 -3.92 -17.17 34.40
N ALA A 788 -3.78 -18.44 34.78
CA ALA A 788 -3.99 -19.56 33.87
C ALA A 788 -5.37 -19.46 33.17
N GLY A 789 -5.42 -19.80 31.88
CA GLY A 789 -6.57 -19.54 31.01
C GLY A 789 -6.52 -18.19 30.26
N ALA A 790 -5.60 -17.29 30.61
CA ALA A 790 -5.43 -16.04 29.87
C ALA A 790 -4.87 -16.25 28.47
N HIS A 791 -5.14 -15.30 27.58
CA HIS A 791 -4.57 -15.21 26.23
C HIS A 791 -3.88 -13.87 26.00
N LEU A 792 -3.02 -13.84 24.98
CA LEU A 792 -2.41 -12.63 24.44
C LEU A 792 -3.02 -12.25 23.11
N ASP A 793 -3.28 -10.95 22.96
CA ASP A 793 -3.69 -10.37 21.69
C ASP A 793 -2.50 -9.93 20.89
N LEU A 794 -2.15 -10.73 19.89
CA LEU A 794 -1.03 -10.46 19.01
C LEU A 794 -1.52 -9.81 17.71
N VAL A 795 -0.93 -8.68 17.37
CA VAL A 795 -1.04 -8.08 16.03
C VAL A 795 -0.10 -8.84 15.12
N VAL A 796 -0.63 -9.79 14.34
CA VAL A 796 0.15 -10.55 13.36
C VAL A 796 0.46 -9.69 12.13
N ALA A 797 -0.56 -8.97 11.69
CA ALA A 797 -0.53 -7.90 10.70
C ALA A 797 -1.62 -6.89 11.10
N PRO A 798 -1.63 -5.66 10.56
CA PRO A 798 -2.66 -4.67 10.87
C PRO A 798 -4.10 -5.21 10.77
N GLU A 799 -4.40 -6.05 9.78
CA GLU A 799 -5.72 -6.70 9.59
C GLU A 799 -5.96 -7.98 10.43
N PHE A 800 -4.95 -8.44 11.17
CA PHE A 800 -4.95 -9.71 11.90
C PHE A 800 -4.54 -9.52 13.36
N LEU A 801 -5.45 -8.98 14.17
CA LEU A 801 -5.39 -9.11 15.62
C LEU A 801 -5.92 -10.49 16.03
N ARG A 802 -5.10 -11.32 16.69
CA ARG A 802 -5.47 -12.69 17.05
C ARG A 802 -5.17 -13.00 18.52
N PRO A 803 -6.13 -13.59 19.25
CA PRO A 803 -5.87 -14.13 20.58
C PRO A 803 -5.11 -15.46 20.45
N TYR A 804 -4.11 -15.66 21.30
CA TYR A 804 -3.45 -16.95 21.49
C TYR A 804 -3.31 -17.23 22.99
N SER A 805 -3.81 -18.39 23.44
CA SER A 805 -3.76 -18.79 24.84
C SER A 805 -2.31 -18.90 25.33
N LEU A 806 -2.06 -18.42 26.54
CA LEU A 806 -0.79 -18.59 27.21
C LEU A 806 -0.73 -20.02 27.78
N LEU A 807 0.37 -20.73 27.53
CA LEU A 807 0.56 -22.12 27.95
C LEU A 807 1.80 -22.34 28.86
N GLY A 808 2.37 -21.27 29.39
CA GLY A 808 3.51 -21.33 30.33
C GLY A 808 3.09 -21.44 31.80
N ASP A 809 4.07 -21.41 32.70
CA ASP A 809 3.84 -21.23 34.13
C ASP A 809 3.48 -19.76 34.41
N PRO A 810 2.28 -19.45 34.97
CA PRO A 810 1.90 -18.08 35.30
C PRO A 810 2.82 -17.36 36.30
N SER A 811 3.62 -18.11 37.07
CA SER A 811 4.61 -17.55 37.98
C SER A 811 5.92 -17.11 37.29
N ASP A 812 6.20 -17.61 36.08
CA ASP A 812 7.31 -17.15 35.25
C ASP A 812 6.95 -15.80 34.62
N ARG A 813 7.44 -14.73 35.24
CA ARG A 813 7.26 -13.36 34.74
C ARG A 813 8.34 -12.93 33.75
N LYS A 814 9.32 -13.78 33.43
CA LYS A 814 10.36 -13.44 32.44
C LYS A 814 9.91 -13.71 31.02
N ARG A 815 8.90 -14.55 30.84
CA ARG A 815 8.50 -15.04 29.53
C ARG A 815 7.01 -15.33 29.44
N TYR A 816 6.42 -14.92 28.32
CA TYR A 816 5.17 -15.47 27.83
C TYR A 816 5.44 -16.54 26.77
N ARG A 817 4.66 -17.61 26.77
CA ARG A 817 4.73 -18.68 25.78
C ARG A 817 3.37 -18.88 25.13
N ILE A 818 3.33 -18.85 23.80
CA ILE A 818 2.15 -19.15 22.99
C ILE A 818 2.47 -20.26 21.99
N ALA A 819 1.44 -20.97 21.55
CA ALA A 819 1.55 -21.95 20.48
C ALA A 819 0.55 -21.64 19.38
N VAL A 820 1.00 -21.76 18.14
CA VAL A 820 0.23 -21.37 16.96
C VAL A 820 0.10 -22.55 16.03
N LEU A 821 -1.14 -23.00 15.80
CA LEU A 821 -1.49 -23.94 14.75
C LEU A 821 -1.66 -23.18 13.41
N ARG A 822 -1.02 -23.68 12.36
CA ARG A 822 -1.13 -23.19 10.98
C ARG A 822 -2.40 -23.72 10.34
N GLU A 823 -3.28 -22.81 9.94
CA GLU A 823 -4.51 -23.15 9.22
C GLU A 823 -4.43 -22.62 7.78
N ASP A 824 -4.16 -23.51 6.83
CA ASP A 824 -3.93 -23.15 5.43
C ASP A 824 -5.20 -22.61 4.74
N ALA A 825 -6.40 -23.08 5.15
CA ALA A 825 -7.69 -22.60 4.67
C ALA A 825 -8.32 -21.48 5.56
N GLY A 826 -7.58 -21.01 6.57
CA GLY A 826 -8.08 -20.01 7.52
C GLY A 826 -8.06 -18.58 6.99
N ARG A 827 -8.27 -17.59 7.88
CA ARG A 827 -8.26 -16.15 7.54
C ARG A 827 -6.87 -15.60 7.17
N GLY A 828 -5.82 -16.43 7.11
CA GLY A 828 -4.45 -16.07 6.70
C GLY A 828 -3.48 -15.67 7.81
N GLY A 829 -3.96 -15.32 9.00
CA GLY A 829 -3.12 -14.85 10.12
C GLY A 829 -2.11 -15.91 10.62
N SER A 830 -2.56 -17.15 10.88
CA SER A 830 -1.68 -18.21 11.38
C SER A 830 -0.60 -18.62 10.37
N ALA A 831 -0.96 -18.74 9.08
CA ALA A 831 -0.01 -19.00 8.01
C ALA A 831 1.05 -17.89 7.87
N LEU A 832 0.64 -16.62 7.98
CA LEU A 832 1.57 -15.48 7.95
C LEU A 832 2.52 -15.49 9.15
N LEU A 833 2.01 -15.78 10.35
CA LEU A 833 2.82 -15.88 11.56
C LEU A 833 3.92 -16.94 11.38
N HIS A 834 3.56 -18.15 10.94
CA HIS A 834 4.52 -19.23 10.65
C HIS A 834 5.58 -18.85 9.61
N ARG A 835 5.20 -18.07 8.59
CA ARG A 835 6.08 -17.69 7.48
C ARG A 835 7.02 -16.53 7.81
N VAL A 836 6.63 -15.59 8.67
CA VAL A 836 7.33 -14.29 8.84
C VAL A 836 7.80 -14.01 10.27
N PHE A 837 7.31 -14.72 11.30
CA PHE A 837 7.69 -14.48 12.70
C PHE A 837 8.85 -15.39 13.10
N THR A 838 10.04 -14.80 13.22
CA THR A 838 11.29 -15.47 13.58
C THR A 838 11.91 -14.86 14.84
N LYS A 839 12.91 -15.55 15.41
CA LYS A 839 13.69 -15.05 16.56
C LYS A 839 14.21 -13.63 16.32
N GLY A 840 14.12 -12.80 17.34
CA GLY A 840 14.52 -11.38 17.33
C GLY A 840 13.42 -10.43 16.85
N ARG A 841 12.32 -10.93 16.28
CA ARG A 841 11.22 -10.07 15.80
C ARG A 841 10.60 -9.28 16.96
N ARG A 842 10.44 -7.98 16.74
CA ARG A 842 9.64 -7.08 17.58
C ARG A 842 8.16 -7.32 17.34
N ILE A 843 7.40 -7.46 18.42
CA ILE A 843 5.95 -7.66 18.38
C ILE A 843 5.25 -6.74 19.38
N PHE A 844 4.01 -6.41 19.08
CA PHE A 844 3.13 -5.66 19.97
C PHE A 844 1.98 -6.55 20.36
N VAL A 845 1.78 -6.69 21.67
CA VAL A 845 0.68 -7.48 22.23
C VAL A 845 -0.14 -6.64 23.20
N GLY A 846 -1.43 -6.92 23.29
CA GLY A 846 -2.24 -6.42 24.40
C GLY A 846 -1.75 -6.97 25.75
N LYS A 847 -2.17 -6.33 26.86
CA LYS A 847 -2.02 -6.92 28.19
C LYS A 847 -2.80 -8.26 28.24
N PRO A 848 -2.35 -9.28 28.98
CA PRO A 848 -3.07 -10.55 29.07
C PRO A 848 -4.51 -10.36 29.52
N VAL A 849 -5.45 -11.02 28.85
CA VAL A 849 -6.88 -11.02 29.19
C VAL A 849 -7.30 -12.45 29.50
N ASN A 850 -8.09 -12.64 30.56
CA ASN A 850 -8.61 -13.94 30.93
C ASN A 850 -10.14 -13.96 30.85
N HIS A 851 -10.67 -14.86 30.04
CA HIS A 851 -12.11 -15.16 29.95
C HIS A 851 -12.41 -16.63 30.24
N PHE A 852 -11.37 -17.42 30.56
CA PHE A 852 -11.46 -18.84 30.86
C PHE A 852 -10.82 -19.05 32.24
N GLU A 853 -11.46 -18.49 33.26
CA GLU A 853 -10.91 -18.47 34.61
C GLU A 853 -11.01 -19.84 35.28
N MET A 854 -10.05 -20.15 36.15
CA MET A 854 -10.00 -21.39 36.92
C MET A 854 -10.47 -21.18 38.35
N VAL A 855 -11.30 -22.10 38.84
CA VAL A 855 -11.66 -22.22 40.25
C VAL A 855 -10.54 -22.95 41.00
N GLU A 856 -9.67 -22.19 41.67
CA GLU A 856 -8.43 -22.70 42.28
C GLU A 856 -8.63 -23.57 43.55
N ASP A 857 -9.81 -23.50 44.16
CA ASP A 857 -10.17 -24.24 45.37
C ASP A 857 -11.05 -25.48 45.10
N ALA A 858 -11.29 -25.81 43.83
CA ALA A 858 -11.98 -27.04 43.45
C ALA A 858 -11.30 -28.28 44.06
N PRO A 859 -12.06 -29.22 44.68
CA PRO A 859 -11.51 -30.47 45.21
C PRO A 859 -10.75 -31.30 44.17
N HIS A 860 -11.16 -31.21 42.91
CA HIS A 860 -10.54 -31.90 41.77
C HIS A 860 -10.86 -31.15 40.47
N SER A 861 -9.93 -31.15 39.51
CA SER A 861 -10.14 -30.54 38.18
C SER A 861 -9.81 -31.52 37.06
N LEU A 862 -10.72 -31.68 36.10
CA LEU A 862 -10.50 -32.42 34.86
C LEU A 862 -10.17 -31.44 33.74
N LEU A 863 -9.00 -31.58 33.13
CA LEU A 863 -8.49 -30.72 32.06
C LEU A 863 -8.53 -31.48 30.72
N MET A 864 -9.45 -31.10 29.83
CA MET A 864 -9.78 -31.86 28.61
C MET A 864 -9.37 -31.07 27.36
N GLY A 865 -8.17 -31.35 26.84
CA GLY A 865 -7.60 -30.67 25.67
C GLY A 865 -7.70 -31.50 24.39
N GLY A 866 -8.30 -30.95 23.33
CA GLY A 866 -8.34 -31.54 21.99
C GLY A 866 -7.47 -30.77 20.99
N GLY A 867 -6.45 -31.43 20.41
CA GLY A 867 -5.52 -30.78 19.48
C GLY A 867 -4.87 -29.53 20.09
N ILE A 868 -4.88 -28.39 19.37
CA ILE A 868 -4.28 -27.14 19.88
C ILE A 868 -4.99 -26.56 21.12
N GLY A 869 -6.22 -27.01 21.42
CA GLY A 869 -6.96 -26.67 22.64
C GLY A 869 -6.30 -27.15 23.94
N ILE A 870 -5.22 -27.93 23.84
CA ILE A 870 -4.36 -28.30 24.98
C ILE A 870 -3.65 -27.10 25.63
N THR A 871 -3.48 -25.99 24.91
CA THR A 871 -2.70 -24.83 25.35
C THR A 871 -3.17 -24.20 26.68
N PRO A 872 -4.45 -23.81 26.88
CA PRO A 872 -4.91 -23.32 28.19
C PRO A 872 -4.85 -24.40 29.27
N MET A 873 -5.02 -25.69 28.91
CA MET A 873 -4.96 -26.80 29.87
C MET A 873 -3.56 -26.97 30.48
N ILE A 874 -2.50 -26.72 29.70
CA ILE A 874 -1.11 -26.76 30.20
C ILE A 874 -0.91 -25.67 31.28
N ALA A 875 -1.42 -24.45 31.04
CA ALA A 875 -1.34 -23.38 32.04
C ALA A 875 -2.12 -23.72 33.32
N PHE A 876 -3.31 -24.33 33.21
CA PHE A 876 -4.05 -24.82 34.37
C PHE A 876 -3.29 -25.89 35.13
N ALA A 877 -2.69 -26.87 34.44
CA ALA A 877 -1.90 -27.93 35.05
C ALA A 877 -0.69 -27.36 35.82
N HIS A 878 0.04 -26.40 35.26
CA HIS A 878 1.11 -25.68 35.98
C HIS A 878 0.60 -25.01 37.26
N ARG A 879 -0.53 -24.30 37.18
CA ARG A 879 -1.09 -23.58 38.33
C ARG A 879 -1.60 -24.53 39.41
N LEU A 880 -2.32 -25.58 39.05
CA LEU A 880 -2.84 -26.57 40.00
C LEU A 880 -1.70 -27.36 40.67
N HIS A 881 -0.67 -27.72 39.90
CA HIS A 881 0.54 -28.35 40.45
C HIS A 881 1.24 -27.44 41.46
N ALA A 882 1.43 -26.16 41.15
CA ALA A 882 2.03 -25.18 42.06
C ALA A 882 1.21 -24.98 43.35
N LEU A 883 -0.12 -25.13 43.27
CA LEU A 883 -1.03 -25.07 44.43
C LEU A 883 -1.16 -26.41 45.17
N GLY A 884 -0.58 -27.50 44.66
CA GLY A 884 -0.77 -28.84 45.22
C GLY A 884 -2.21 -29.37 45.12
N ARG A 885 -2.98 -28.89 44.14
CA ARG A 885 -4.39 -29.29 43.93
C ARG A 885 -4.49 -30.54 43.06
N PRO A 886 -5.42 -31.47 43.34
CA PRO A 886 -5.62 -32.65 42.51
C PRO A 886 -6.20 -32.32 41.12
N PHE A 887 -5.61 -32.89 40.07
CA PHE A 887 -6.14 -32.81 38.71
C PHE A 887 -5.71 -34.01 37.86
N ASP A 888 -6.41 -34.20 36.74
CA ASP A 888 -6.03 -35.09 35.64
C ASP A 888 -6.18 -34.32 34.31
N LEU A 889 -5.16 -34.42 33.46
CA LEU A 889 -5.11 -33.78 32.14
C LEU A 889 -5.23 -34.84 31.06
N HIS A 890 -6.30 -34.76 30.26
CA HIS A 890 -6.56 -35.65 29.14
C HIS A 890 -6.28 -34.91 27.84
N TYR A 891 -5.27 -35.36 27.09
CA TYR A 891 -4.90 -34.80 25.79
C TYR A 891 -5.33 -35.73 24.67
N SER A 892 -6.20 -35.25 23.76
CA SER A 892 -6.74 -36.03 22.65
C SER A 892 -6.25 -35.51 21.30
N ALA A 893 -5.83 -36.42 20.43
CA ALA A 893 -5.40 -36.11 19.05
C ALA A 893 -5.85 -37.20 18.05
N SER A 894 -5.87 -36.86 16.76
CA SER A 894 -6.17 -37.81 15.68
C SER A 894 -5.07 -38.87 15.53
N ASP A 895 -3.83 -38.42 15.55
CA ASP A 895 -2.63 -39.22 15.33
C ASP A 895 -1.44 -38.62 16.12
N ARG A 896 -0.32 -39.34 16.11
CA ARG A 896 0.88 -38.95 16.87
C ARG A 896 1.51 -37.64 16.35
N GLU A 897 1.41 -37.38 15.05
CA GLU A 897 1.96 -36.16 14.44
C GLU A 897 1.15 -34.92 14.86
N ALA A 898 -0.18 -35.06 14.92
CA ALA A 898 -1.10 -34.03 15.40
C ALA A 898 -0.98 -33.78 16.92
N ALA A 899 -0.46 -34.74 17.69
CA ALA A 899 -0.24 -34.62 19.13
C ALA A 899 1.01 -33.77 19.48
N ALA A 900 1.05 -32.52 19.01
CA ALA A 900 2.24 -31.65 19.04
C ALA A 900 2.95 -31.52 20.41
N PHE A 901 2.20 -31.64 21.51
CA PHE A 901 2.70 -31.48 22.89
C PHE A 901 3.03 -32.79 23.60
N ALA A 902 2.87 -33.96 22.97
CA ALA A 902 3.04 -35.24 23.65
C ALA A 902 4.42 -35.40 24.31
N GLU A 903 5.49 -34.93 23.65
CA GLU A 903 6.85 -34.97 24.19
C GLU A 903 7.07 -33.97 25.34
N GLU A 904 6.53 -32.74 25.22
CA GLU A 904 6.65 -31.71 26.25
C GLU A 904 5.88 -32.10 27.53
N LEU A 905 4.67 -32.65 27.37
CA LEU A 905 3.84 -33.15 28.48
C LEU A 905 4.50 -34.33 29.21
N ALA A 906 5.19 -35.22 28.49
CA ALA A 906 5.90 -36.35 29.10
C ALA A 906 7.09 -35.92 29.96
N GLN A 907 7.59 -34.69 29.77
CA GLN A 907 8.69 -34.11 30.53
C GLN A 907 8.22 -33.15 31.62
N ALA A 908 6.92 -32.87 31.70
CA ALA A 908 6.36 -31.96 32.69
C ALA A 908 6.52 -32.52 34.12
N PRO A 909 6.67 -31.66 35.16
CA PRO A 909 6.77 -32.11 36.56
C PRO A 909 5.50 -32.80 37.08
N TRP A 910 4.42 -32.74 36.31
CA TRP A 910 3.12 -33.36 36.56
C TRP A 910 2.75 -34.39 35.47
N ALA A 911 3.75 -34.96 34.79
CA ALA A 911 3.55 -35.96 33.72
C ALA A 911 2.75 -37.20 34.19
N ASP A 912 2.78 -37.54 35.48
CA ASP A 912 2.00 -38.61 36.09
C ASP A 912 0.49 -38.36 36.08
N ARG A 913 0.07 -37.10 35.86
CA ARG A 913 -1.33 -36.67 35.72
C ARG A 913 -1.81 -36.58 34.27
N VAL A 914 -0.96 -36.94 33.30
CA VAL A 914 -1.25 -36.78 31.87
C VAL A 914 -1.73 -38.10 31.27
N HIS A 915 -2.89 -38.05 30.61
CA HIS A 915 -3.49 -39.17 29.90
C HIS A 915 -3.59 -38.83 28.41
N LEU A 916 -2.78 -39.49 27.59
CA LEU A 916 -2.73 -39.27 26.14
C LEU A 916 -3.68 -40.22 25.40
N HIS A 917 -4.50 -39.67 24.51
CA HIS A 917 -5.49 -40.39 23.71
C HIS A 917 -5.28 -40.10 22.22
N ILE A 918 -4.78 -41.10 21.48
CA ILE A 918 -4.49 -41.00 20.05
C ILE A 918 -5.41 -41.93 19.27
N SER A 919 -6.28 -41.33 18.47
CA SER A 919 -7.33 -42.05 17.74
C SER A 919 -6.77 -43.11 16.78
N SER A 920 -5.69 -42.80 16.07
CA SER A 920 -5.03 -43.73 15.14
C SER A 920 -4.37 -44.92 15.84
N GLU A 921 -4.04 -44.79 17.12
CA GLU A 921 -3.48 -45.87 17.96
C GLU A 921 -4.59 -46.66 18.68
N SER A 922 -5.85 -46.51 18.23
CA SER A 922 -7.03 -47.15 18.83
C SER A 922 -7.26 -46.80 20.31
N THR A 923 -6.78 -45.63 20.75
CA THR A 923 -7.07 -45.09 22.09
C THR A 923 -7.99 -43.88 21.99
N ARG A 924 -8.96 -43.76 22.89
CA ARG A 924 -9.88 -42.63 23.00
C ARG A 924 -10.16 -42.37 24.48
N ALA A 925 -10.39 -41.10 24.82
CA ALA A 925 -10.89 -40.75 26.14
C ALA A 925 -12.31 -41.31 26.29
N ASP A 926 -12.48 -42.28 27.20
CA ASP A 926 -13.78 -42.79 27.59
C ASP A 926 -14.46 -41.75 28.51
N LEU A 927 -15.05 -40.73 27.89
CA LEU A 927 -15.60 -39.58 28.59
C LEU A 927 -16.64 -39.98 29.66
N PRO A 928 -17.63 -40.86 29.39
CA PRO A 928 -18.54 -41.34 30.43
C PRO A 928 -17.79 -41.94 31.63
N ALA A 929 -16.85 -42.86 31.38
CA ALA A 929 -16.13 -43.53 32.47
C ALA A 929 -15.19 -42.59 33.24
N ILE A 930 -14.64 -41.56 32.61
CA ILE A 930 -13.84 -40.52 33.28
C ILE A 930 -14.75 -39.66 34.17
N MET A 931 -15.88 -39.20 33.64
CA MET A 931 -16.80 -38.34 34.38
C MET A 931 -17.45 -39.07 35.56
N GLU A 932 -17.86 -40.34 35.40
CA GLU A 932 -18.43 -41.15 36.49
C GLU A 932 -17.48 -41.38 37.67
N ARG A 933 -16.16 -41.37 37.43
CA ARG A 933 -15.14 -41.54 38.49
C ARG A 933 -14.79 -40.23 39.19
N SER A 934 -15.33 -39.11 38.74
CA SER A 934 -15.00 -37.79 39.27
C SER A 934 -15.49 -37.63 40.70
N ALA A 935 -14.65 -37.04 41.57
CA ALA A 935 -15.05 -36.75 42.94
C ALA A 935 -16.16 -35.68 42.97
N PRO A 936 -17.05 -35.68 43.98
CA PRO A 936 -18.01 -34.60 44.18
C PRO A 936 -17.31 -33.23 44.25
N GLY A 937 -17.85 -32.26 43.52
CA GLY A 937 -17.24 -30.93 43.38
C GLY A 937 -16.12 -30.86 42.33
N THR A 938 -15.96 -31.86 41.46
CA THR A 938 -15.03 -31.76 40.32
C THR A 938 -15.46 -30.68 39.34
N HIS A 939 -14.50 -29.86 38.90
CA HIS A 939 -14.69 -28.92 37.79
C HIS A 939 -14.11 -29.51 36.50
N VAL A 940 -14.83 -29.38 35.39
CA VAL A 940 -14.40 -29.82 34.06
C VAL A 940 -14.10 -28.61 33.20
N TYR A 941 -12.90 -28.56 32.64
CA TYR A 941 -12.44 -27.55 31.70
C TYR A 941 -12.16 -28.20 30.36
N THR A 942 -12.68 -27.63 29.26
CA THR A 942 -12.40 -28.17 27.93
C THR A 942 -12.11 -27.10 26.89
N CYS A 943 -11.21 -27.42 25.98
CA CYS A 943 -10.94 -26.61 24.80
C CYS A 943 -10.50 -27.53 23.63
N GLY A 944 -10.97 -27.24 22.42
CA GLY A 944 -10.63 -28.03 21.23
C GLY A 944 -11.61 -27.77 20.07
N ALA A 945 -11.73 -28.74 19.17
CA ALA A 945 -12.77 -28.71 18.14
C ALA A 945 -14.17 -28.78 18.79
N ASP A 946 -15.17 -28.11 18.21
CA ASP A 946 -16.52 -28.03 18.79
C ASP A 946 -17.10 -29.41 19.13
N ALA A 947 -17.07 -30.36 18.18
CA ALA A 947 -17.55 -31.72 18.41
C ALA A 947 -16.88 -32.43 19.61
N TYR A 948 -15.60 -32.16 19.86
CA TYR A 948 -14.88 -32.70 21.03
C TYR A 948 -15.41 -32.06 22.32
N MET A 949 -15.48 -30.73 22.37
CA MET A 949 -15.94 -29.99 23.55
C MET A 949 -17.39 -30.32 23.91
N GLN A 950 -18.28 -30.40 22.91
CA GLN A 950 -19.68 -30.80 23.13
C GLN A 950 -19.78 -32.22 23.72
N SER A 951 -18.93 -33.14 23.26
CA SER A 951 -18.90 -34.51 23.79
C SER A 951 -18.46 -34.54 25.26
N VAL A 952 -17.46 -33.72 25.63
CA VAL A 952 -17.00 -33.57 27.02
C VAL A 952 -18.11 -32.99 27.89
N MET A 953 -18.78 -31.93 27.41
CA MET A 953 -19.85 -31.26 28.14
C MET A 953 -21.09 -32.15 28.35
N ALA A 954 -21.48 -32.90 27.32
CA ALA A 954 -22.58 -33.85 27.40
C ALA A 954 -22.28 -34.99 28.39
N ALA A 955 -21.04 -35.50 28.40
CA ALA A 955 -20.63 -36.53 29.37
C ALA A 955 -20.62 -35.99 30.81
N ALA A 956 -20.15 -34.76 31.01
CA ALA A 956 -20.16 -34.12 32.33
C ALA A 956 -21.59 -33.90 32.83
N GLU A 957 -22.50 -33.46 31.95
CA GLU A 957 -23.92 -33.31 32.27
C GLU A 957 -24.57 -34.64 32.67
N ALA A 958 -24.34 -35.69 31.88
CA ALA A 958 -24.88 -37.02 32.14
C ALA A 958 -24.38 -37.60 33.48
N ALA A 959 -23.16 -37.25 33.88
CA ALA A 959 -22.59 -37.62 35.19
C ALA A 959 -23.08 -36.73 36.36
N GLY A 960 -23.92 -35.74 36.10
CA GLY A 960 -24.49 -34.86 37.12
C GLY A 960 -23.57 -33.73 37.58
N ILE A 961 -22.54 -33.37 36.80
CA ILE A 961 -21.68 -32.23 37.11
C ILE A 961 -22.46 -30.93 36.86
N PRO A 962 -22.59 -30.04 37.86
CA PRO A 962 -23.33 -28.79 37.73
C PRO A 962 -22.84 -27.87 36.59
N GLU A 963 -23.71 -27.01 36.07
CA GLU A 963 -23.36 -26.04 35.01
C GLU A 963 -22.23 -25.10 35.39
N ASP A 964 -22.20 -24.60 36.62
CA ASP A 964 -21.14 -23.72 37.12
C ASP A 964 -19.79 -24.44 37.36
N ALA A 965 -19.77 -25.77 37.27
CA ALA A 965 -18.58 -26.61 37.27
C ALA A 965 -18.15 -27.08 35.87
N ARG A 966 -18.84 -26.63 34.80
CA ARG A 966 -18.58 -26.99 33.40
C ARG A 966 -18.09 -25.76 32.63
N HIS A 967 -16.81 -25.75 32.27
CA HIS A 967 -16.11 -24.60 31.68
C HIS A 967 -15.58 -24.94 30.29
N LEU A 968 -15.79 -24.08 29.30
CA LEU A 968 -15.23 -24.24 27.95
C LEU A 968 -14.76 -22.91 27.33
N GLU A 969 -13.79 -23.01 26.42
CA GLU A 969 -13.30 -21.89 25.61
C GLU A 969 -13.33 -22.27 24.13
N TYR A 970 -13.90 -21.38 23.30
CA TYR A 970 -13.92 -21.53 21.85
C TYR A 970 -12.76 -20.79 21.18
N PHE A 971 -11.98 -21.48 20.35
CA PHE A 971 -10.98 -20.85 19.49
C PHE A 971 -11.55 -20.32 18.16
N SER A 972 -12.66 -20.92 17.71
CA SER A 972 -13.39 -20.54 16.50
C SER A 972 -14.87 -20.45 16.83
N THR A 973 -15.58 -19.52 16.17
CA THR A 973 -17.02 -19.37 16.30
C THR A 973 -17.73 -20.65 15.86
N PRO A 974 -18.58 -21.26 16.70
CA PRO A 974 -19.43 -22.38 16.30
C PRO A 974 -20.36 -22.01 15.15
N GLU A 975 -20.83 -23.01 14.40
CA GLU A 975 -21.91 -22.80 13.43
C GLU A 975 -23.16 -22.32 14.16
N VAL A 976 -23.63 -21.13 13.78
CA VAL A 976 -24.83 -20.52 14.34
C VAL A 976 -26.06 -20.85 13.48
N PRO A 977 -27.24 -20.99 14.09
CA PRO A 977 -28.51 -21.04 13.36
C PRO A 977 -28.73 -19.78 12.51
N ASP A 978 -29.50 -19.90 11.42
CA ASP A 978 -29.98 -18.74 10.66
C ASP A 978 -30.92 -17.89 11.54
N TYR A 979 -30.40 -16.79 12.07
CA TYR A 979 -31.20 -15.83 12.84
C TYR A 979 -31.90 -14.81 11.95
N VAL A 980 -33.11 -14.40 12.33
CA VAL A 980 -33.79 -13.25 11.72
C VAL A 980 -33.48 -12.02 12.56
N ASN A 981 -32.93 -10.97 11.95
CA ASN A 981 -32.68 -9.71 12.65
C ASN A 981 -33.90 -8.82 12.64
N HIS A 982 -34.25 -8.28 13.81
CA HIS A 982 -35.27 -7.25 13.96
C HIS A 982 -34.65 -5.95 14.49
N PRO A 983 -35.22 -4.78 14.13
CA PRO A 983 -34.83 -3.52 14.74
C PRO A 983 -35.26 -3.47 16.21
N PHE A 984 -34.47 -2.79 17.05
CA PHE A 984 -34.74 -2.64 18.48
C PHE A 984 -34.10 -1.33 19.03
N THR A 985 -34.32 -1.02 20.30
CA THR A 985 -33.80 0.22 20.93
C THR A 985 -32.92 -0.11 22.13
N LEU A 986 -31.80 0.61 22.25
CA LEU A 986 -30.95 0.62 23.44
C LEU A 986 -31.25 1.85 24.28
N LYS A 987 -31.39 1.69 25.59
CA LYS A 987 -31.58 2.78 26.55
C LYS A 987 -30.42 2.80 27.55
N LEU A 988 -29.71 3.90 27.59
CA LEU A 988 -28.49 4.05 28.41
C LEU A 988 -28.81 4.62 29.78
N THR A 989 -27.88 4.54 30.74
CA THR A 989 -28.03 5.14 32.07
C THR A 989 -28.14 6.66 32.03
N SER A 990 -27.59 7.27 30.98
CA SER A 990 -27.75 8.69 30.66
C SER A 990 -29.15 9.10 30.21
N GLY A 991 -30.05 8.13 29.98
CA GLY A 991 -31.40 8.36 29.43
C GLY A 991 -31.44 8.48 27.90
N ARG A 992 -30.30 8.36 27.22
CA ARG A 992 -30.25 8.33 25.75
C ARG A 992 -30.87 7.05 25.20
N GLU A 993 -31.69 7.19 24.16
CA GLU A 993 -32.23 6.08 23.38
C GLU A 993 -31.54 6.01 22.01
N ILE A 994 -31.07 4.83 21.64
CA ILE A 994 -30.32 4.58 20.40
C ILE A 994 -31.04 3.47 19.64
N ALA A 995 -31.51 3.77 18.44
CA ALA A 995 -32.11 2.77 17.56
C ALA A 995 -31.04 1.88 16.95
N VAL A 996 -31.32 0.58 16.87
CA VAL A 996 -30.48 -0.43 16.20
C VAL A 996 -31.29 -1.02 15.06
N SER A 997 -30.83 -0.84 13.82
CA SER A 997 -31.46 -1.42 12.63
C SER A 997 -31.24 -2.93 12.51
N ALA A 998 -31.96 -3.59 11.59
CA ALA A 998 -31.80 -5.03 11.36
C ALA A 998 -30.43 -5.38 10.73
N GLU A 999 -29.81 -4.41 10.04
CA GLU A 999 -28.56 -4.56 9.30
C GLU A 999 -27.30 -4.24 10.13
N GLU A 1000 -27.44 -3.74 11.35
CA GLU A 1000 -26.29 -3.34 12.21
C GLU A 1000 -26.35 -3.98 13.60
N THR A 1001 -25.20 -4.09 14.27
CA THR A 1001 -25.10 -4.65 15.64
C THR A 1001 -25.37 -3.58 16.71
N ALA A 1002 -25.64 -4.00 17.96
CA ALA A 1002 -25.78 -3.05 19.07
C ALA A 1002 -24.50 -2.21 19.25
N ALA A 1003 -23.33 -2.85 19.10
CA ALA A 1003 -22.05 -2.17 19.19
C ALA A 1003 -21.86 -1.14 18.07
N ASP A 1004 -22.21 -1.48 16.82
CA ASP A 1004 -22.12 -0.54 15.70
C ASP A 1004 -23.01 0.69 15.91
N ALA A 1005 -24.25 0.48 16.37
CA ALA A 1005 -25.19 1.56 16.66
C ALA A 1005 -24.71 2.46 17.82
N LEU A 1006 -24.15 1.88 18.89
CA LEU A 1006 -23.56 2.62 20.01
C LEU A 1006 -22.37 3.47 19.56
N ILE A 1007 -21.46 2.89 18.77
CA ILE A 1007 -20.28 3.57 18.24
C ILE A 1007 -20.69 4.69 17.28
N ALA A 1008 -21.66 4.42 16.41
CA ALA A 1008 -22.23 5.44 15.51
C ALA A 1008 -22.87 6.59 16.29
N ALA A 1009 -23.48 6.31 17.44
CA ALA A 1009 -24.01 7.30 18.37
C ALA A 1009 -22.94 7.96 19.27
N GLY A 1010 -21.65 7.67 19.07
CA GLY A 1010 -20.56 8.27 19.84
C GLY A 1010 -20.41 7.72 21.27
N VAL A 1011 -20.97 6.54 21.56
CA VAL A 1011 -20.76 5.82 22.83
C VAL A 1011 -19.58 4.86 22.64
N PRO A 1012 -18.51 4.97 23.45
CA PRO A 1012 -17.36 4.09 23.32
C PRO A 1012 -17.74 2.65 23.70
N VAL A 1013 -17.40 1.70 22.83
CA VAL A 1013 -17.56 0.26 23.06
C VAL A 1013 -16.25 -0.42 22.67
N ASP A 1014 -15.67 -1.19 23.59
CA ASP A 1014 -14.48 -1.98 23.30
C ASP A 1014 -14.88 -3.17 22.40
N LEU A 1015 -14.31 -3.25 21.20
CA LEU A 1015 -14.56 -4.32 20.22
C LEU A 1015 -13.26 -4.99 19.79
N LYS A 1016 -13.33 -6.31 19.56
CA LYS A 1016 -12.19 -7.10 19.10
C LYS A 1016 -12.57 -8.15 18.05
N CYS A 1017 -13.22 -9.26 18.42
CA CYS A 1017 -13.52 -10.32 17.45
C CYS A 1017 -14.69 -9.97 16.52
N SER A 1018 -15.68 -9.21 17.02
CA SER A 1018 -16.99 -9.01 16.38
C SER A 1018 -17.75 -10.29 16.04
N ASP A 1019 -17.29 -11.43 16.55
CA ASP A 1019 -17.82 -12.78 16.26
C ASP A 1019 -18.46 -13.42 17.51
N GLY A 1020 -18.60 -12.69 18.62
CA GLY A 1020 -19.24 -13.17 19.86
C GLY A 1020 -18.40 -14.13 20.72
N ILE A 1021 -17.12 -14.32 20.41
CA ILE A 1021 -16.26 -15.35 21.05
C ILE A 1021 -15.19 -14.79 22.00
N CYS A 1022 -14.95 -13.47 22.02
CA CYS A 1022 -13.85 -12.89 22.80
C CYS A 1022 -14.26 -12.13 24.06
N GLY A 1023 -15.56 -11.91 24.33
CA GLY A 1023 -16.03 -11.22 25.54
C GLY A 1023 -15.72 -9.72 25.69
N VAL A 1024 -14.80 -9.13 24.92
CA VAL A 1024 -14.38 -7.72 25.06
C VAL A 1024 -15.52 -6.70 25.05
N CYS A 1025 -16.56 -6.88 24.23
CA CYS A 1025 -17.71 -5.97 24.19
C CYS A 1025 -18.82 -6.30 25.20
N LYS A 1026 -18.45 -6.93 26.32
CA LYS A 1026 -19.37 -7.23 27.43
C LYS A 1026 -19.82 -5.92 28.09
N CYS A 1027 -21.13 -5.79 28.23
CA CYS A 1027 -21.79 -4.66 28.86
C CYS A 1027 -22.77 -5.16 29.92
N GLY A 1028 -22.99 -4.39 30.99
CA GLY A 1028 -24.01 -4.71 31.99
C GLY A 1028 -25.42 -4.53 31.41
N LEU A 1029 -26.29 -5.52 31.65
CA LEU A 1029 -27.70 -5.48 31.26
C LEU A 1029 -28.53 -5.13 32.51
N ARG A 1030 -29.28 -4.02 32.43
CA ARG A 1030 -30.16 -3.55 33.52
C ARG A 1030 -31.62 -3.95 33.33
N GLY A 1031 -32.05 -4.19 32.09
CA GLY A 1031 -33.43 -4.56 31.77
C GLY A 1031 -33.62 -4.87 30.28
N GLY A 1032 -34.70 -5.58 29.95
CA GLY A 1032 -35.01 -6.02 28.58
C GLY A 1032 -34.62 -7.47 28.32
N ALA A 1033 -35.33 -8.12 27.39
CA ALA A 1033 -35.08 -9.51 27.01
C ALA A 1033 -34.07 -9.59 25.86
N VAL A 1034 -32.97 -10.33 26.06
CA VAL A 1034 -31.86 -10.43 25.11
C VAL A 1034 -31.89 -11.79 24.41
N GLU A 1035 -31.73 -11.78 23.09
CA GLU A 1035 -31.33 -12.95 22.32
C GLU A 1035 -29.79 -13.02 22.33
N HIS A 1036 -29.26 -13.87 23.21
CA HIS A 1036 -27.83 -14.09 23.35
C HIS A 1036 -27.31 -14.90 22.18
N ARG A 1037 -26.46 -14.27 21.37
CA ARG A 1037 -25.80 -14.88 20.21
C ARG A 1037 -24.29 -15.05 20.40
N ASP A 1038 -23.83 -14.85 21.63
CA ASP A 1038 -22.44 -15.02 22.02
C ASP A 1038 -22.15 -16.41 22.61
N PHE A 1039 -20.87 -16.73 22.67
CA PHE A 1039 -20.37 -18.03 23.13
C PHE A 1039 -19.50 -17.91 24.38
N VAL A 1040 -19.58 -16.79 25.10
CA VAL A 1040 -18.67 -16.47 26.21
C VAL A 1040 -19.39 -16.25 27.54
N LEU A 1041 -20.65 -15.82 27.52
CA LEU A 1041 -21.43 -15.66 28.74
C LEU A 1041 -22.08 -16.98 29.14
N SER A 1042 -21.89 -17.40 30.40
CA SER A 1042 -22.66 -18.50 31.01
C SER A 1042 -24.13 -18.13 31.20
N ALA A 1043 -25.02 -19.10 31.41
CA ALA A 1043 -26.45 -18.83 31.63
C ALA A 1043 -26.68 -17.81 32.76
N LYS A 1044 -25.93 -17.92 33.85
CA LYS A 1044 -25.97 -16.97 34.98
C LYS A 1044 -25.46 -15.57 34.60
N GLN A 1045 -24.41 -15.47 33.79
CA GLN A 1045 -23.90 -14.16 33.35
C GLN A 1045 -24.85 -13.47 32.37
N ARG A 1046 -25.58 -14.26 31.54
CA ARG A 1046 -26.59 -13.75 30.60
C ARG A 1046 -27.76 -13.06 31.30
N GLU A 1047 -28.01 -13.34 32.58
CA GLU A 1047 -29.03 -12.64 33.38
C GLU A 1047 -28.72 -11.15 33.60
N GLY A 1048 -27.45 -10.76 33.59
CA GLY A 1048 -27.02 -9.40 33.95
C GLY A 1048 -25.99 -8.77 33.02
N ALA A 1049 -25.65 -9.41 31.91
CA ALA A 1049 -24.68 -8.89 30.94
C ALA A 1049 -25.05 -9.27 29.51
N ILE A 1050 -24.58 -8.49 28.55
CA ILE A 1050 -24.78 -8.68 27.11
C ILE A 1050 -23.45 -8.51 26.35
N ILE A 1051 -23.26 -9.28 25.28
CA ILE A 1051 -22.16 -9.09 24.31
C ILE A 1051 -22.68 -8.30 23.11
N LEU A 1052 -22.26 -7.04 23.00
CA LEU A 1052 -22.86 -6.05 22.10
C LEU A 1052 -22.62 -6.29 20.59
N CYS A 1053 -21.59 -7.05 20.23
CA CYS A 1053 -21.24 -7.26 18.82
C CYS A 1053 -22.10 -8.30 18.11
N GLN A 1054 -22.88 -9.09 18.84
CA GLN A 1054 -23.69 -10.16 18.26
C GLN A 1054 -25.09 -10.26 18.87
N SER A 1055 -25.20 -10.07 20.19
CA SER A 1055 -26.50 -10.22 20.87
C SER A 1055 -27.45 -9.08 20.50
N ARG A 1056 -28.75 -9.40 20.47
CA ARG A 1056 -29.82 -8.47 20.07
C ARG A 1056 -30.98 -8.50 21.08
N ALA A 1057 -31.98 -7.66 20.90
CA ALA A 1057 -33.24 -7.83 21.62
C ALA A 1057 -33.95 -9.11 21.14
N ALA A 1058 -34.59 -9.83 22.06
CA ALA A 1058 -35.31 -11.07 21.78
C ALA A 1058 -36.57 -10.86 20.94
N GLU A 1059 -37.14 -9.66 20.95
CA GLU A 1059 -38.37 -9.34 20.23
C GLU A 1059 -38.18 -8.11 19.31
N ALA A 1060 -38.94 -8.08 18.22
CA ALA A 1060 -38.96 -6.94 17.31
C ALA A 1060 -39.47 -5.68 18.01
N GLY A 1061 -38.72 -4.59 17.91
CA GLY A 1061 -39.01 -3.34 18.62
C GLY A 1061 -38.71 -3.38 20.12
N GLY A 1062 -38.05 -4.44 20.62
CA GLY A 1062 -37.67 -4.55 22.03
C GLY A 1062 -36.78 -3.39 22.51
N VAL A 1063 -36.79 -3.15 23.82
CA VAL A 1063 -35.93 -2.15 24.46
C VAL A 1063 -34.98 -2.85 25.42
N LEU A 1064 -33.67 -2.64 25.26
CA LEU A 1064 -32.64 -3.12 26.16
C LEU A 1064 -32.07 -1.95 26.97
N GLU A 1065 -32.07 -2.05 28.29
CA GLU A 1065 -31.47 -1.07 29.18
C GLU A 1065 -30.04 -1.50 29.52
N LEU A 1066 -29.04 -0.69 29.15
CA LEU A 1066 -27.62 -1.00 29.29
C LEU A 1066 -26.96 -0.13 30.37
N ASP A 1067 -25.96 -0.69 31.05
CA ASP A 1067 -25.11 0.01 32.02
C ASP A 1067 -23.99 0.78 31.32
N LEU A 1068 -24.36 1.78 30.52
CA LEU A 1068 -23.50 2.70 29.76
C LEU A 1068 -23.95 4.16 29.87
#